data_AF-A0AAV9BD04-F1
#
_entry.id   AF-A0AAV9BD04-F1
#
_cell.length_a   1.000
_cell.length_b   1.000
_cell.length_c   1.000
_cell.angle_alpha   90.00
_cell.angle_beta   90.00
_cell.angle_gamma   90.00
#
_symmetry.space_group_name_H-M   'P 1'
#
loop_
_entity.id
_entity.type
_entity.pdbx_description
1 polymer ?
#
loop_
_entity_poly.entity_id
_entity_poly.type
_entity_poly.pdbx_seq_one_letter_code
_entity_poly.pdbx_strand_id
1 'polypeptide(L)'
;MEEIMSEMEMIQAFIRHADRTITGEGPAAVWVGQVREASYSIEDIIDEFSYIVGEQKTYYLITLLCLTGIAMQLQNIKIRIKGISERRTRYDIKGLEEGSSSKDVTGRSIDISPLHKEDDDIVGLKSNKEQLINWLKDDRANHMEISVCGMGGVGKTTLVAQVYKSEEIVQDFQWRAWVTVSKSYNKNDILRSIIKELFHDKKEMIPQGTDGMNTKELAENLHGCLVDQRYLIVLDDVWDVSLWSEIKDVFNTGKRRIMFTTRNSEIATSLASSSDRVFNIKPLHDDEARKLFCNIAFGGDQGGICPTELEDLAKETINKCDGLPLAIVTLGGLLRTKRSAMEWNDTLKSLNWMLTNSPQLEKMSNILMLSFHDLPHYLKNCFLYCSAFPEDYRIKRKRIIRLWVAEGFIEERDGMTMEEIAEQYLNQLVLRNMLFDDERNEWGRLEVCKMHDIVREVAISISKKQKFCMTLEEQPTTGVRRISVAEVNDSIQEKLGKMSRLRSLLVFATNFFNIKTSLGFKLLRVLDLQDAPVDSIPDEVGDLFNLRFLGLRKTKVKVLPKRLKRLQNLQTLDLAYSNVEKIPNGVTKLPNLRHVFLELQTLQGISSSNEVVRQVGDLTQLRSFAIVDVRESQGTKLCASIKKMRFLHQLQIQATDIGKAPLVLETLDPPPPLLQTLSLGGRLQGTLPRWFKSLTNLKILYLKSSGLKEDPLLSLKSLPNLVVITLENAYDGEKLCFQADGFPSLKVLWFIELSHLNQITIEEGAMQSLKEFNLIMCKELKTVPQGIERLTTLQELYLQEMAEELLERMRGEQAVDRQKISHIPVVKHAVQIDGRWNFESFS
;
A
#
# COMPACT_ATOMS: atom_id res chain seq x y z
N MET A 1 -23.90 -11.72 -27.43
CA MET A 1 -22.87 -11.59 -26.38
C MET A 1 -21.73 -10.71 -26.86
N GLU A 2 -21.10 -11.01 -28.01
CA GLU A 2 -20.02 -10.19 -28.57
C GLU A 2 -20.36 -8.70 -28.71
N GLU A 3 -21.53 -8.36 -29.27
CA GLU A 3 -21.99 -6.96 -29.39
C GLU A 3 -22.02 -6.23 -28.02
N ILE A 4 -22.44 -6.93 -26.95
CA ILE A 4 -22.54 -6.37 -25.60
C ILE A 4 -21.17 -6.29 -24.92
N MET A 5 -20.25 -7.19 -25.22
CA MET A 5 -18.87 -7.08 -24.76
C MET A 5 -18.19 -5.87 -25.39
N SER A 6 -18.40 -5.63 -26.69
CA SER A 6 -17.89 -4.42 -27.37
C SER A 6 -18.52 -3.14 -26.82
N GLU A 7 -19.83 -3.13 -26.56
CA GLU A 7 -20.49 -2.01 -25.87
C GLU A 7 -19.94 -1.79 -24.45
N MET A 8 -19.67 -2.86 -23.71
CA MET A 8 -19.07 -2.78 -22.37
C MET A 8 -17.68 -2.16 -22.40
N GLU A 9 -16.83 -2.53 -23.37
CA GLU A 9 -15.51 -1.93 -23.56
C GLU A 9 -15.62 -0.42 -23.81
N MET A 10 -16.55 -0.01 -24.68
CA MET A 10 -16.81 1.41 -24.96
C MET A 10 -17.35 2.16 -23.73
N ILE A 11 -18.27 1.55 -22.99
CA ILE A 11 -18.81 2.11 -21.74
C ILE A 11 -17.70 2.27 -20.69
N GLN A 12 -16.84 1.28 -20.53
CA GLN A 12 -15.72 1.34 -19.60
C GLN A 12 -14.71 2.41 -20.00
N ALA A 13 -14.35 2.51 -21.29
CA ALA A 13 -13.50 3.58 -21.81
C ALA A 13 -14.10 4.97 -21.56
N PHE A 14 -15.42 5.09 -21.71
CA PHE A 14 -16.12 6.33 -21.41
C PHE A 14 -16.09 6.66 -19.90
N ILE A 15 -16.41 5.70 -19.02
CA ILE A 15 -16.36 5.92 -17.55
C ILE A 15 -14.96 6.36 -17.11
N ARG A 16 -13.90 5.75 -17.69
CA ARG A 16 -12.50 6.14 -17.46
C ARG A 16 -12.23 7.61 -17.77
N HIS A 17 -12.82 8.12 -18.86
CA HIS A 17 -12.69 9.51 -19.26
C HIS A 17 -13.52 10.43 -18.35
N ALA A 18 -14.78 10.07 -18.11
CA ALA A 18 -15.71 10.84 -17.29
C ALA A 18 -15.21 11.03 -15.84
N ASP A 19 -14.62 10.00 -15.23
CA ASP A 19 -14.06 10.07 -13.87
C ASP A 19 -12.84 11.02 -13.76
N ARG A 20 -12.31 11.54 -14.87
CA ARG A 20 -11.24 12.54 -14.93
C ARG A 20 -11.76 13.96 -15.16
N THR A 21 -12.82 14.10 -15.95
CA THR A 21 -13.29 15.40 -16.43
C THR A 21 -14.53 15.92 -15.70
N ILE A 22 -15.35 15.03 -15.15
CA ILE A 22 -16.61 15.40 -14.49
C ILE A 22 -16.39 15.31 -12.98
N THR A 23 -16.08 16.45 -12.36
CA THR A 23 -15.94 16.62 -10.91
C THR A 23 -17.11 17.42 -10.34
N GLY A 24 -17.83 16.88 -9.35
CA GLY A 24 -18.90 17.59 -8.66
C GLY A 24 -20.31 17.06 -8.92
N GLU A 25 -21.32 17.89 -8.63
CA GLU A 25 -22.75 17.54 -8.73
C GLU A 25 -23.39 18.26 -9.93
N GLY A 26 -24.21 17.54 -10.71
CA GLY A 26 -24.89 18.10 -11.88
C GLY A 26 -25.45 17.04 -12.83
N PRO A 27 -26.11 17.47 -13.92
CA PRO A 27 -26.74 16.57 -14.89
C PRO A 27 -25.76 15.55 -15.50
N ALA A 28 -24.52 15.97 -15.75
CA ALA A 28 -23.45 15.10 -16.25
C ALA A 28 -23.07 13.99 -15.24
N ALA A 29 -22.94 14.32 -13.95
CA ALA A 29 -22.63 13.36 -12.90
C ALA A 29 -23.76 12.32 -12.71
N VAL A 30 -25.02 12.75 -12.77
CA VAL A 30 -26.19 11.85 -12.73
C VAL A 30 -26.19 10.91 -13.94
N TRP A 31 -25.88 11.43 -15.12
CA TRP A 31 -25.81 10.64 -16.34
C TRP A 31 -24.69 9.60 -16.29
N VAL A 32 -23.47 9.97 -15.86
CA VAL A 32 -22.36 9.03 -15.62
C VAL A 32 -22.76 7.95 -14.62
N GLY A 33 -23.49 8.31 -13.55
CA GLY A 33 -24.04 7.34 -12.60
C GLY A 33 -24.95 6.30 -13.25
N GLN A 34 -25.82 6.71 -14.17
CA GLN A 34 -26.68 5.78 -14.91
C GLN A 34 -25.91 4.87 -15.87
N VAL A 35 -24.87 5.39 -16.53
CA VAL A 35 -23.96 4.61 -17.38
C VAL A 35 -23.21 3.56 -16.54
N ARG A 36 -22.71 3.94 -15.35
CA ARG A 36 -22.05 3.03 -14.42
C ARG A 36 -22.98 1.91 -13.95
N GLU A 37 -24.23 2.23 -13.62
CA GLU A 37 -25.22 1.20 -13.27
C GLU A 37 -25.54 0.23 -14.43
N ALA A 38 -25.56 0.75 -15.67
CA ALA A 38 -25.73 -0.09 -16.84
C ALA A 38 -24.54 -1.03 -17.02
N SER A 39 -23.31 -0.53 -16.87
CA SER A 39 -22.08 -1.34 -16.87
C SER A 39 -22.16 -2.47 -15.85
N TYR A 40 -22.54 -2.18 -14.60
CA TYR A 40 -22.67 -3.22 -13.58
C TYR A 40 -23.75 -4.25 -13.93
N SER A 41 -24.84 -3.85 -14.58
CA SER A 41 -25.89 -4.78 -15.01
C SER A 41 -25.41 -5.69 -16.12
N ILE A 42 -24.57 -5.19 -17.04
CA ILE A 42 -23.93 -6.02 -18.08
C ILE A 42 -23.00 -7.05 -17.45
N GLU A 43 -22.16 -6.64 -16.50
CA GLU A 43 -21.26 -7.55 -15.79
C GLU A 43 -22.02 -8.67 -15.07
N ASP A 44 -23.17 -8.36 -14.46
CA ASP A 44 -24.03 -9.38 -13.82
C ASP A 44 -24.53 -10.41 -14.82
N ILE A 45 -24.95 -9.95 -16.01
CA ILE A 45 -25.44 -10.83 -17.07
C ILE A 45 -24.31 -11.70 -17.61
N ILE A 46 -23.09 -11.15 -17.74
CA ILE A 46 -21.91 -11.91 -18.15
C ILE A 46 -21.56 -12.98 -17.11
N ASP A 47 -21.57 -12.63 -15.82
CA ASP A 47 -21.31 -13.57 -14.73
C ASP A 47 -22.40 -14.68 -14.68
N GLU A 48 -23.68 -14.34 -14.87
CA GLU A 48 -24.80 -15.30 -14.92
C GLU A 48 -24.73 -16.21 -16.16
N PHE A 49 -24.39 -15.65 -17.32
CA PHE A 49 -24.15 -16.42 -18.54
C PHE A 49 -23.00 -17.41 -18.36
N SER A 50 -21.89 -16.94 -17.77
CA SER A 50 -20.72 -17.77 -17.49
C SER A 50 -21.04 -18.92 -16.54
N TYR A 51 -21.90 -18.69 -15.55
CA TYR A 51 -22.43 -19.74 -14.67
C TYR A 51 -23.21 -20.80 -15.46
N ILE A 52 -24.16 -20.39 -16.31
CA ILE A 52 -25.01 -21.33 -17.06
C ILE A 52 -24.21 -22.16 -18.05
N VAL A 53 -23.25 -21.53 -18.75
CA VAL A 53 -22.37 -22.24 -19.69
C VAL A 53 -21.40 -23.17 -18.96
N GLY A 54 -20.85 -22.73 -17.83
CA GLY A 54 -19.90 -23.48 -17.03
C GLY A 54 -20.50 -24.67 -16.26
N GLU A 55 -21.80 -24.65 -15.94
CA GLU A 55 -22.40 -25.71 -15.11
C GLU A 55 -22.69 -27.02 -15.86
N GLN A 56 -22.59 -27.08 -17.20
CA GLN A 56 -22.88 -28.26 -18.04
C GLN A 56 -23.81 -29.31 -17.37
N LYS A 57 -25.09 -28.98 -17.14
CA LYS A 57 -26.05 -29.90 -16.51
C LYS A 57 -27.23 -30.25 -17.42
N THR A 58 -27.18 -31.49 -17.92
CA THR A 58 -28.20 -32.57 -17.99
C THR A 58 -29.65 -32.30 -18.44
N TYR A 59 -30.17 -31.07 -18.47
CA TYR A 59 -31.55 -30.77 -18.88
C TYR A 59 -31.59 -29.58 -19.86
N TYR A 60 -31.51 -29.90 -21.16
CA TYR A 60 -31.50 -28.95 -22.28
C TYR A 60 -32.59 -27.86 -22.18
N LEU A 61 -33.79 -28.23 -21.71
CA LEU A 61 -34.93 -27.31 -21.53
C LEU A 61 -34.69 -26.22 -20.47
N ILE A 62 -34.02 -26.53 -19.36
CA ILE A 62 -33.75 -25.55 -18.29
C ILE A 62 -32.67 -24.57 -18.77
N THR A 63 -31.62 -25.08 -19.42
CA THR A 63 -30.57 -24.23 -20.03
C THR A 63 -31.16 -23.30 -21.09
N LEU A 64 -32.05 -23.80 -21.95
CA LEU A 64 -32.72 -22.99 -22.98
C LEU A 64 -33.57 -21.88 -22.34
N LEU A 65 -34.37 -22.20 -21.31
CA LEU A 65 -35.17 -21.20 -20.57
C LEU A 65 -34.29 -20.13 -19.91
N CYS A 66 -33.20 -20.53 -19.25
CA CYS A 66 -32.25 -19.60 -18.66
C CYS A 66 -31.57 -18.71 -19.72
N LEU A 67 -31.17 -19.28 -20.87
CA LEU A 67 -30.59 -18.53 -21.98
C LEU A 67 -31.60 -17.57 -22.63
N THR A 68 -32.87 -17.96 -22.74
CA THR A 68 -33.93 -17.04 -23.18
C THR A 68 -34.15 -15.91 -22.18
N GLY A 69 -34.04 -16.19 -20.88
CA GLY A 69 -34.07 -15.18 -19.81
C GLY A 69 -32.91 -14.18 -19.94
N ILE A 70 -31.69 -14.67 -20.16
CA ILE A 70 -30.53 -13.81 -20.44
C ILE A 70 -30.74 -12.98 -21.70
N ALA A 71 -31.24 -13.57 -22.79
CA ALA A 71 -31.50 -12.84 -24.02
C ALA A 71 -32.51 -11.70 -23.82
N MET A 72 -33.55 -11.90 -23.00
CA MET A 72 -34.47 -10.83 -22.62
C MET A 72 -33.79 -9.75 -21.76
N GLN A 73 -32.97 -10.12 -20.79
CA GLN A 73 -32.19 -9.15 -19.99
C GLN A 73 -31.25 -8.32 -20.88
N LEU A 74 -30.62 -8.96 -21.87
CA LEU A 74 -29.76 -8.31 -22.86
C LEU A 74 -30.52 -7.33 -23.77
N GLN A 75 -31.74 -7.68 -24.19
CA GLN A 75 -32.59 -6.74 -24.94
C GLN A 75 -32.99 -5.55 -24.07
N ASN A 76 -33.36 -5.80 -22.81
CA ASN A 76 -33.74 -4.75 -21.86
C ASN A 76 -32.57 -3.80 -21.58
N ILE A 77 -31.34 -4.31 -21.40
CA ILE A 77 -30.18 -3.44 -21.17
C ILE A 77 -29.83 -2.62 -22.41
N LYS A 78 -30.00 -3.18 -23.62
CA LYS A 78 -29.81 -2.45 -24.88
C LYS A 78 -30.80 -1.28 -25.02
N ILE A 79 -32.08 -1.52 -24.71
CA ILE A 79 -33.11 -0.47 -24.67
C ILE A 79 -32.75 0.60 -23.62
N ARG A 80 -32.30 0.18 -22.43
CA ARG A 80 -31.90 1.09 -21.36
C ARG A 80 -30.70 1.96 -21.75
N ILE A 81 -29.67 1.40 -22.36
CA ILE A 81 -28.49 2.14 -22.87
C ILE A 81 -28.91 3.15 -23.92
N LYS A 82 -29.77 2.75 -24.87
CA LYS A 82 -30.32 3.67 -25.88
C LYS A 82 -31.06 4.83 -25.22
N GLY A 83 -31.93 4.55 -24.23
CA GLY A 83 -32.65 5.59 -23.48
C GLY A 83 -31.73 6.48 -22.60
N ILE A 84 -30.59 5.98 -22.14
CA ILE A 84 -29.55 6.80 -21.48
C ILE A 84 -28.90 7.75 -22.49
N SER A 85 -28.56 7.27 -23.68
CA SER A 85 -27.99 8.08 -24.76
C SER A 85 -28.96 9.16 -25.27
N GLU A 86 -30.23 8.81 -25.48
CA GLU A 86 -31.27 9.77 -25.91
C GLU A 86 -31.55 10.85 -24.86
N ARG A 87 -31.41 10.55 -23.56
CA ARG A 87 -31.53 11.57 -22.51
C ARG A 87 -30.34 12.52 -22.51
N ARG A 88 -29.14 12.05 -22.86
CA ARG A 88 -27.95 12.91 -22.99
C ARG A 88 -28.18 14.02 -24.02
N THR A 89 -28.74 13.66 -25.17
CA THR A 89 -29.04 14.62 -26.25
C THR A 89 -30.22 15.52 -25.90
N ARG A 90 -31.28 14.96 -25.30
CA ARG A 90 -32.49 15.71 -24.93
C ARG A 90 -32.23 16.82 -23.91
N TYR A 91 -31.35 16.58 -22.94
CA TYR A 91 -31.00 17.55 -21.90
C TYR A 91 -29.75 18.37 -22.22
N ASP A 92 -29.27 18.31 -23.47
CA ASP A 92 -28.06 18.98 -23.96
C ASP A 92 -26.86 18.91 -22.99
N ILE A 93 -26.58 17.71 -22.50
CA ILE A 93 -25.44 17.48 -21.58
C ILE A 93 -24.10 17.75 -22.31
N LYS A 94 -24.08 17.69 -23.65
CA LYS A 94 -22.91 18.05 -24.48
C LYS A 94 -22.54 19.53 -24.34
N GLY A 95 -23.50 20.45 -24.38
CA GLY A 95 -23.23 21.88 -24.20
C GLY A 95 -22.68 22.26 -22.83
N LEU A 96 -22.95 21.44 -21.80
CA LEU A 96 -22.42 21.61 -20.44
C LEU A 96 -20.99 21.08 -20.27
N GLU A 97 -20.57 20.11 -21.09
CA GLU A 97 -19.19 19.62 -21.17
C GLU A 97 -18.29 20.63 -21.93
N GLU A 98 -18.79 21.23 -23.01
CA GLU A 98 -18.05 22.20 -23.86
C GLU A 98 -18.08 23.65 -23.32
N GLY A 99 -19.12 24.03 -22.57
CA GLY A 99 -19.16 25.28 -21.81
C GLY A 99 -18.16 25.35 -20.64
N SER A 100 -17.52 24.21 -20.34
CA SER A 100 -16.37 24.08 -19.44
C SER A 100 -15.04 24.01 -20.21
N SER A 101 -14.93 24.70 -21.36
CA SER A 101 -13.62 25.17 -21.81
C SER A 101 -13.05 26.07 -20.72
N SER A 102 -12.15 25.50 -19.90
CA SER A 102 -11.17 26.20 -19.08
C SER A 102 -11.63 27.55 -18.50
N LYS A 103 -12.80 27.62 -17.87
CA LYS A 103 -12.93 28.49 -16.70
C LYS A 103 -12.40 27.67 -15.55
N ASP A 104 -11.07 27.62 -15.52
CA ASP A 104 -10.26 27.10 -14.44
C ASP A 104 -10.95 27.37 -13.10
N VAL A 105 -11.52 26.34 -12.47
CA VAL A 105 -11.69 26.32 -11.01
C VAL A 105 -10.29 26.38 -10.33
N THR A 106 -9.25 26.13 -11.12
CA THR A 106 -7.81 26.33 -10.88
C THR A 106 -7.32 27.78 -11.03
N GLY A 107 -8.16 28.73 -11.47
CA GLY A 107 -7.75 30.05 -11.97
C GLY A 107 -8.27 31.24 -11.16
N ARG A 108 -9.08 31.00 -10.13
CA ARG A 108 -8.89 31.82 -8.93
C ARG A 108 -7.62 31.26 -8.34
N SER A 109 -6.54 32.06 -8.37
CA SER A 109 -5.52 31.99 -7.34
C SER A 109 -6.25 31.63 -6.05
N ILE A 110 -6.08 30.39 -5.57
CA ILE A 110 -6.44 30.10 -4.20
C ILE A 110 -5.43 30.97 -3.48
N ASP A 111 -5.87 32.18 -3.17
CA ASP A 111 -5.17 33.15 -2.40
C ASP A 111 -5.17 32.58 -0.99
N ILE A 112 -4.34 31.55 -0.81
CA ILE A 112 -3.62 31.29 0.40
C ILE A 112 -2.41 32.24 0.33
N SER A 113 -2.64 33.53 0.09
CA SER A 113 -1.88 34.48 0.87
C SER A 113 -2.03 33.97 2.30
N PRO A 114 -0.92 33.64 2.97
CA PRO A 114 -0.98 33.24 4.36
C PRO A 114 -1.66 34.41 5.06
N LEU A 115 -2.95 34.24 5.35
CA LEU A 115 -3.68 35.02 6.32
C LEU A 115 -2.70 35.19 7.46
N HIS A 116 -2.34 36.44 7.70
CA HIS A 116 -1.31 36.86 8.62
C HIS A 116 -1.49 36.11 9.94
N LYS A 117 -0.76 35.02 10.10
CA LYS A 117 -0.61 34.31 11.36
C LYS A 117 0.87 34.44 11.68
N GLU A 118 1.11 35.06 12.83
CA GLU A 118 2.44 35.26 13.38
C GLU A 118 3.14 33.90 13.54
N ASP A 119 4.48 33.89 13.50
CA ASP A 119 5.31 32.69 13.60
C ASP A 119 5.03 31.86 14.87
N ASP A 120 4.37 32.44 15.89
CA ASP A 120 4.01 31.81 17.16
C ASP A 120 2.77 30.89 17.11
N ASP A 121 1.97 30.94 16.04
CA ASP A 121 0.71 30.16 15.92
C ASP A 121 0.87 28.78 15.26
N ILE A 122 2.07 28.45 14.75
CA ILE A 122 2.30 27.23 13.97
C ILE A 122 2.96 26.16 14.84
N VAL A 123 2.19 25.12 15.16
CA VAL A 123 2.62 24.02 16.03
C VAL A 123 3.36 22.94 15.24
N GLY A 124 4.45 22.40 15.81
CA GLY A 124 5.12 21.18 15.34
C GLY A 124 6.04 21.29 14.12
N LEU A 125 6.34 22.50 13.65
CA LEU A 125 7.19 22.71 12.47
C LEU A 125 8.57 23.33 12.77
N LYS A 126 8.93 23.58 14.03
CA LYS A 126 10.19 24.27 14.41
C LYS A 126 11.44 23.49 13.99
N SER A 127 11.57 22.23 14.45
CA SER A 127 12.70 21.36 14.09
C SER A 127 12.79 21.13 12.57
N ASN A 128 11.64 20.91 11.93
CA ASN A 128 11.57 20.72 10.47
C ASN A 128 12.04 21.98 9.70
N LYS A 129 11.67 23.18 10.18
CA LYS A 129 12.09 24.48 9.63
C LYS A 129 13.60 24.64 9.74
N GLU A 130 14.16 24.40 10.93
CA GLU A 130 15.61 24.49 11.19
C GLU A 130 16.41 23.55 10.28
N GLN A 131 15.95 22.31 10.10
CA GLN A 131 16.60 21.34 9.23
C GLN A 131 16.63 21.80 7.76
N LEU A 132 15.52 22.31 7.23
CA LEU A 132 15.47 22.82 5.85
C LEU A 132 16.31 24.07 5.66
N ILE A 133 16.35 24.97 6.65
CA ILE A 133 17.24 26.15 6.63
C ILE A 133 18.71 25.71 6.58
N ASN A 134 19.09 24.74 7.41
CA ASN A 134 20.45 24.20 7.42
C ASN A 134 20.85 23.60 6.06
N TRP A 135 19.93 22.89 5.40
CA TRP A 135 20.18 22.37 4.04
C TRP A 135 20.32 23.48 3.01
N LEU A 136 19.49 24.52 3.04
CA LEU A 136 19.59 25.65 2.10
C LEU A 136 20.89 26.45 2.28
N LYS A 137 21.36 26.54 3.53
CA LYS A 137 22.59 27.24 3.91
C LYS A 137 23.87 26.45 3.63
N ASP A 138 23.78 25.14 3.43
CA ASP A 138 24.95 24.29 3.14
C ASP A 138 25.67 24.78 1.87
N ASP A 139 26.89 25.28 2.04
CA ASP A 139 27.72 25.87 0.99
C ASP A 139 28.65 24.87 0.30
N ARG A 140 28.57 23.58 0.63
CA ARG A 140 29.41 22.52 0.01
C ARG A 140 29.13 22.33 -1.48
N ALA A 141 27.92 22.66 -1.94
CA ALA A 141 27.50 22.52 -3.33
C ALA A 141 26.96 23.83 -3.91
N ASN A 142 27.37 24.15 -5.14
CA ASN A 142 26.85 25.30 -5.87
C ASN A 142 25.40 25.10 -6.32
N HIS A 143 24.99 23.86 -6.61
CA HIS A 143 23.62 23.51 -6.98
C HIS A 143 23.03 22.53 -5.98
N MET A 144 21.79 22.79 -5.54
CA MET A 144 21.09 21.88 -4.65
C MET A 144 19.60 21.93 -4.88
N GLU A 145 19.02 20.74 -4.98
CA GLU A 145 17.62 20.44 -5.18
C GLU A 145 17.10 19.68 -3.96
N ILE A 146 16.13 20.29 -3.28
CA ILE A 146 15.50 19.74 -2.07
C ILE A 146 14.05 19.44 -2.40
N SER A 147 13.57 18.24 -2.04
CA SER A 147 12.18 17.87 -2.25
C SER A 147 11.46 17.64 -0.93
N VAL A 148 10.33 18.31 -0.70
CA VAL A 148 9.45 18.11 0.45
C VAL A 148 8.24 17.29 0.00
N CYS A 149 8.09 16.09 0.55
CA CYS A 149 7.03 15.15 0.18
C CYS A 149 6.15 14.74 1.36
N GLY A 150 4.93 14.30 1.08
CA GLY A 150 3.94 13.87 2.08
C GLY A 150 2.51 13.99 1.57
N MET A 151 1.55 13.47 2.33
CA MET A 151 0.13 13.43 1.96
C MET A 151 -0.48 14.83 1.73
N GLY A 152 -1.58 14.93 0.96
CA GLY A 152 -2.35 16.17 0.85
C GLY A 152 -2.84 16.66 2.22
N GLY A 153 -2.65 17.95 2.53
CA GLY A 153 -3.11 18.55 3.79
C GLY A 153 -2.16 18.41 5.00
N VAL A 154 -1.01 17.76 4.84
CA VAL A 154 -0.02 17.55 5.93
C VAL A 154 0.79 18.81 6.29
N GLY A 155 0.73 19.87 5.49
CA GLY A 155 1.43 21.14 5.77
C GLY A 155 2.75 21.38 4.99
N LYS A 156 3.01 20.66 3.89
CA LYS A 156 4.20 20.86 3.03
C LYS A 156 4.41 22.32 2.63
N THR A 157 3.41 22.90 1.95
CA THR A 157 3.40 24.29 1.49
C THR A 157 3.60 25.26 2.65
N THR A 158 2.98 24.99 3.81
CA THR A 158 3.12 25.79 5.03
C THR A 158 4.56 25.77 5.57
N LEU A 159 5.17 24.58 5.65
CA LEU A 159 6.57 24.43 6.08
C LEU A 159 7.54 25.16 5.13
N VAL A 160 7.38 24.99 3.82
CA VAL A 160 8.23 25.68 2.84
C VAL A 160 8.01 27.20 2.87
N ALA A 161 6.78 27.66 3.06
CA ALA A 161 6.47 29.09 3.23
C ALA A 161 7.14 29.68 4.47
N GLN A 162 7.17 28.93 5.58
CA GLN A 162 7.84 29.32 6.81
C GLN A 162 9.36 29.44 6.66
N VAL A 163 9.97 28.54 5.88
CA VAL A 163 11.40 28.62 5.54
C VAL A 163 11.65 29.82 4.60
N TYR A 164 10.86 29.95 3.53
CA TYR A 164 11.00 31.00 2.51
C TYR A 164 10.94 32.41 3.10
N LYS A 165 10.09 32.61 4.12
CA LYS A 165 9.89 33.90 4.79
C LYS A 165 10.84 34.18 5.94
N SER A 166 11.61 33.20 6.39
CA SER A 166 12.52 33.39 7.52
C SER A 166 13.55 34.48 7.23
N GLU A 167 13.83 35.34 8.22
CA GLU A 167 14.77 36.46 8.05
C GLU A 167 16.14 35.99 7.57
N GLU A 168 16.58 34.84 8.10
CA GLU A 168 17.81 34.16 7.71
C GLU A 168 17.90 33.84 6.22
N ILE A 169 16.79 33.41 5.60
CA ILE A 169 16.75 33.08 4.16
C ILE A 169 16.54 34.37 3.35
N VAL A 170 15.74 35.31 3.83
CA VAL A 170 15.53 36.61 3.16
C VAL A 170 16.86 37.37 3.00
N GLN A 171 17.74 37.32 4.00
CA GLN A 171 19.03 38.03 3.98
C GLN A 171 20.09 37.32 3.13
N ASP A 172 20.05 35.99 3.04
CA ASP A 172 21.08 35.17 2.41
C ASP A 172 20.91 35.05 0.89
N PHE A 173 19.67 35.09 0.39
CA PHE A 173 19.35 34.91 -1.02
C PHE A 173 19.02 36.24 -1.72
N GLN A 174 19.80 36.61 -2.74
CA GLN A 174 19.54 37.84 -3.48
C GLN A 174 18.27 37.76 -4.31
N TRP A 175 17.95 36.59 -4.87
CA TRP A 175 16.80 36.40 -5.73
C TRP A 175 15.94 35.26 -5.23
N ARG A 176 14.62 35.48 -5.14
CA ARG A 176 13.69 34.47 -4.66
C ARG A 176 12.41 34.48 -5.47
N ALA A 177 11.90 33.30 -5.80
CA ALA A 177 10.65 33.14 -6.52
C ALA A 177 9.84 31.97 -5.97
N TRP A 178 8.53 32.13 -5.96
CA TRP A 178 7.58 31.09 -5.57
C TRP A 178 6.57 30.86 -6.70
N VAL A 179 6.55 29.67 -7.28
CA VAL A 179 5.61 29.34 -8.35
C VAL A 179 4.86 28.05 -8.01
N THR A 180 3.54 28.11 -8.02
CA THR A 180 2.68 26.93 -7.91
C THR A 180 2.49 26.30 -9.28
N VAL A 181 2.70 24.99 -9.37
CA VAL A 181 2.67 24.22 -10.62
C VAL A 181 1.29 23.57 -10.77
N SER A 182 0.59 23.92 -11.85
CA SER A 182 -0.64 23.25 -12.24
C SER A 182 -0.37 21.87 -12.82
N LYS A 183 -1.35 20.96 -12.71
CA LYS A 183 -1.28 19.62 -13.30
C LYS A 183 -1.01 19.64 -14.80
N SER A 184 -1.71 20.49 -15.53
CA SER A 184 -1.37 20.84 -16.92
C SER A 184 -0.57 22.14 -16.89
N TYR A 185 0.72 22.04 -17.17
CA TYR A 185 1.61 23.20 -17.20
C TYR A 185 2.17 23.40 -18.62
N ASN A 186 2.53 24.64 -18.92
CA ASN A 186 3.36 24.98 -20.06
C ASN A 186 4.68 25.52 -19.54
N LYS A 187 5.81 24.99 -20.03
CA LYS A 187 7.14 25.40 -19.57
C LYS A 187 7.39 26.91 -19.66
N ASN A 188 6.88 27.57 -20.70
CA ASN A 188 7.07 29.01 -20.87
C ASN A 188 6.26 29.81 -19.86
N ASP A 189 5.06 29.34 -19.51
CA ASP A 189 4.23 29.99 -18.50
C ASP A 189 4.84 29.87 -17.10
N ILE A 190 5.48 28.73 -16.79
CA ILE A 190 6.28 28.57 -15.57
C ILE A 190 7.46 29.55 -15.57
N LEU A 191 8.28 29.60 -16.63
CA LEU A 191 9.42 30.53 -16.71
C LEU A 191 8.98 32.00 -16.60
N ARG A 192 7.88 32.38 -17.26
CA ARG A 192 7.28 33.72 -17.12
C ARG A 192 6.85 34.01 -15.69
N SER A 193 6.25 33.05 -15.02
CA SER A 193 5.82 33.19 -13.62
C SER A 193 7.02 33.37 -12.69
N ILE A 194 8.10 32.61 -12.91
CA ILE A 194 9.35 32.78 -12.15
C ILE A 194 9.91 34.19 -12.35
N ILE A 195 10.01 34.68 -13.59
CA ILE A 195 10.47 36.06 -13.85
C ILE A 195 9.59 37.06 -13.10
N LYS A 196 8.26 36.98 -13.22
CA LYS A 196 7.36 37.92 -12.54
C LYS A 196 7.58 37.93 -11.03
N GLU A 197 7.75 36.77 -10.41
CA GLU A 197 7.98 36.63 -8.96
C GLU A 197 9.34 37.18 -8.52
N LEU A 198 10.42 36.92 -9.30
CA LEU A 198 11.75 37.44 -9.01
C LEU A 198 11.77 38.98 -8.92
N PHE A 199 11.15 39.65 -9.90
CA PHE A 199 11.07 41.11 -9.93
C PHE A 199 10.10 41.66 -8.88
N HIS A 200 9.02 40.94 -8.58
CA HIS A 200 8.09 41.31 -7.53
C HIS A 200 8.74 41.27 -6.13
N ASP A 201 9.54 40.24 -5.81
CA ASP A 201 10.28 40.14 -4.53
C ASP A 201 11.25 41.31 -4.33
N LYS A 202 11.88 41.78 -5.43
CA LYS A 202 12.76 42.96 -5.45
C LYS A 202 12.06 44.31 -5.48
N LYS A 203 10.74 44.33 -5.70
CA LYS A 203 9.96 45.55 -5.98
C LYS A 203 10.47 46.31 -7.21
N GLU A 204 10.94 45.57 -8.22
CA GLU A 204 11.41 46.10 -9.49
C GLU A 204 10.34 45.98 -10.59
N MET A 205 10.46 46.77 -11.67
CA MET A 205 9.53 46.66 -12.81
C MET A 205 9.84 45.42 -13.64
N ILE A 206 8.80 44.66 -13.96
CA ILE A 206 8.87 43.49 -14.83
C ILE A 206 9.32 43.92 -16.24
N PRO A 207 10.21 43.17 -16.90
CA PRO A 207 10.61 43.45 -18.29
C PRO A 207 9.41 43.54 -19.24
N GLN A 208 9.36 44.61 -20.06
CA GLN A 208 8.28 44.81 -21.03
C GLN A 208 8.24 43.65 -22.05
N GLY A 209 7.04 43.15 -22.35
CA GLY A 209 6.84 42.09 -23.34
C GLY A 209 7.04 40.65 -22.84
N THR A 210 7.23 40.43 -21.52
CA THR A 210 7.44 39.09 -20.91
C THR A 210 6.40 38.04 -21.36
N ASP A 211 5.13 38.42 -21.51
CA ASP A 211 4.06 37.50 -21.93
C ASP A 211 4.19 37.01 -23.39
N GLY A 212 4.88 37.77 -24.24
CA GLY A 212 5.14 37.43 -25.65
C GLY A 212 6.46 36.71 -25.88
N MET A 213 7.34 36.63 -24.89
CA MET A 213 8.69 36.09 -25.06
C MET A 213 8.68 34.59 -25.38
N ASN A 214 9.61 34.18 -26.25
CA ASN A 214 9.89 32.77 -26.53
C ASN A 214 10.81 32.16 -25.45
N THR A 215 11.00 30.84 -25.47
CA THR A 215 11.79 30.13 -24.44
C THR A 215 13.23 30.65 -24.33
N LYS A 216 13.85 31.04 -25.46
CA LYS A 216 15.24 31.52 -25.48
C LYS A 216 15.35 32.89 -24.82
N GLU A 217 14.44 33.80 -25.14
CA GLU A 217 14.38 35.13 -24.53
C GLU A 217 14.11 35.07 -23.02
N LEU A 218 13.21 34.17 -22.60
CA LEU A 218 12.94 33.92 -21.17
C LEU A 218 14.20 33.40 -20.46
N ALA A 219 14.93 32.49 -21.09
CA ALA A 219 16.16 31.93 -20.54
C ALA A 219 17.29 32.97 -20.46
N GLU A 220 17.46 33.81 -21.48
CA GLU A 220 18.43 34.91 -21.49
C GLU A 220 18.13 35.94 -20.38
N ASN A 221 16.85 36.25 -20.16
CA ASN A 221 16.43 37.16 -19.08
C ASN A 221 16.76 36.59 -17.69
N LEU A 222 16.37 35.34 -17.44
CA LEU A 222 16.69 34.64 -16.18
C LEU A 222 18.19 34.52 -15.97
N HIS A 223 18.95 34.17 -17.00
CA HIS A 223 20.41 34.09 -16.93
C HIS A 223 21.01 35.46 -16.57
N GLY A 224 20.52 36.56 -17.16
CA GLY A 224 20.99 37.90 -16.82
C GLY A 224 20.82 38.27 -15.34
N CYS A 225 19.72 37.85 -14.72
CA CYS A 225 19.43 38.13 -13.30
C CYS A 225 20.21 37.24 -12.34
N LEU A 226 20.44 35.97 -12.71
CA LEU A 226 20.88 34.93 -11.77
C LEU A 226 22.39 34.67 -11.78
N VAL A 227 23.13 35.17 -12.78
CA VAL A 227 24.59 35.02 -12.86
C VAL A 227 25.29 35.57 -11.61
N ASP A 228 26.18 34.76 -11.05
CA ASP A 228 26.97 35.05 -9.85
C ASP A 228 26.16 35.44 -8.60
N GLN A 229 24.84 35.19 -8.61
CA GLN A 229 23.95 35.43 -7.47
C GLN A 229 23.61 34.12 -6.73
N ARG A 230 23.22 34.24 -5.47
CA ARG A 230 22.58 33.16 -4.71
C ARG A 230 21.06 33.32 -4.82
N TYR A 231 20.38 32.27 -5.25
CA TYR A 231 18.94 32.34 -5.49
C TYR A 231 18.18 31.10 -5.03
N LEU A 232 16.93 31.32 -4.61
CA LEU A 232 16.00 30.29 -4.15
C LEU A 232 14.74 30.30 -5.02
N ILE A 233 14.45 29.19 -5.68
CA ILE A 233 13.20 29.00 -6.42
C ILE A 233 12.40 27.89 -5.76
N VAL A 234 11.16 28.20 -5.39
CA VAL A 234 10.19 27.24 -4.88
C VAL A 234 9.22 26.88 -6.00
N LEU A 235 9.15 25.59 -6.34
CA LEU A 235 8.14 25.02 -7.21
C LEU A 235 7.16 24.19 -6.37
N ASP A 236 5.98 24.74 -6.13
CA ASP A 236 4.98 24.18 -5.22
C ASP A 236 3.96 23.30 -5.97
N ASP A 237 3.63 22.15 -5.37
CA ASP A 237 2.70 21.11 -5.83
C ASP A 237 3.07 20.50 -7.20
N VAL A 238 4.30 19.97 -7.33
CA VAL A 238 4.80 19.34 -8.56
C VAL A 238 4.22 17.94 -8.77
N TRP A 239 3.68 17.71 -9.98
CA TRP A 239 2.98 16.48 -10.38
C TRP A 239 3.79 15.56 -11.32
N ASP A 240 4.85 16.06 -11.94
CA ASP A 240 5.62 15.32 -12.94
C ASP A 240 7.13 15.64 -12.84
N VAL A 241 7.96 14.61 -12.97
CA VAL A 241 9.43 14.70 -12.98
C VAL A 241 9.94 15.42 -14.22
N SER A 242 9.20 15.33 -15.34
CA SER A 242 9.57 15.97 -16.61
C SER A 242 9.77 17.48 -16.49
N LEU A 243 8.98 18.15 -15.64
CA LEU A 243 9.01 19.60 -15.43
C LEU A 243 10.43 20.11 -15.21
N TRP A 244 11.13 19.50 -14.25
CA TRP A 244 12.48 19.96 -13.91
C TRP A 244 13.45 19.67 -15.05
N SER A 245 13.36 18.51 -15.69
CA SER A 245 14.22 18.18 -16.82
C SER A 245 14.07 19.14 -18.01
N GLU A 246 12.89 19.74 -18.20
CA GLU A 246 12.62 20.69 -19.29
C GLU A 246 13.16 22.10 -19.03
N ILE A 247 13.27 22.53 -17.77
CA ILE A 247 13.65 23.90 -17.40
C ILE A 247 15.01 23.99 -16.69
N LYS A 248 15.59 22.86 -16.26
CA LYS A 248 16.83 22.81 -15.46
C LYS A 248 18.00 23.53 -16.13
N ASP A 249 18.10 23.44 -17.44
CA ASP A 249 19.20 24.04 -18.21
C ASP A 249 19.18 25.58 -18.18
N VAL A 250 18.02 26.19 -17.89
CA VAL A 250 17.87 27.64 -17.73
C VAL A 250 18.57 28.13 -16.45
N PHE A 251 18.72 27.26 -15.45
CA PHE A 251 19.24 27.60 -14.13
C PHE A 251 20.67 27.09 -13.91
N ASN A 252 21.56 27.21 -14.90
CA ASN A 252 22.90 26.62 -14.87
C ASN A 252 24.00 27.53 -14.30
N THR A 253 23.64 28.72 -13.82
CA THR A 253 24.57 29.72 -13.26
C THR A 253 24.26 30.03 -11.79
N GLY A 254 25.21 30.70 -11.12
CA GLY A 254 25.07 31.16 -9.74
C GLY A 254 25.06 30.04 -8.68
N LYS A 255 24.78 30.42 -7.43
CA LYS A 255 24.53 29.46 -6.33
C LYS A 255 23.03 29.16 -6.27
N ARG A 256 22.63 28.09 -6.96
CA ARG A 256 21.24 27.65 -7.10
C ARG A 256 20.74 26.87 -5.89
N ARG A 257 19.58 27.24 -5.36
CA ARG A 257 18.75 26.39 -4.49
C ARG A 257 17.36 26.25 -5.08
N ILE A 258 16.92 25.02 -5.30
CA ILE A 258 15.56 24.72 -5.77
C ILE A 258 14.85 23.88 -4.71
N MET A 259 13.65 24.30 -4.33
CA MET A 259 12.78 23.52 -3.46
C MET A 259 11.54 23.08 -4.21
N PHE A 260 11.22 21.80 -4.12
CA PHE A 260 10.00 21.22 -4.66
C PHE A 260 9.07 20.82 -3.52
N THR A 261 7.77 21.02 -3.67
CA THR A 261 6.79 20.30 -2.86
C THR A 261 6.02 19.32 -3.75
N THR A 262 5.77 18.10 -3.25
CA THR A 262 5.00 17.10 -4.01
C THR A 262 4.27 16.14 -3.09
N ARG A 263 3.25 15.46 -3.62
CA ARG A 263 2.52 14.41 -2.91
C ARG A 263 3.09 13.01 -3.16
N ASN A 264 3.98 12.86 -4.14
CA ASN A 264 4.52 11.58 -4.56
C ASN A 264 6.00 11.46 -4.16
N SER A 265 6.31 10.44 -3.35
CA SER A 265 7.66 10.20 -2.85
C SER A 265 8.65 9.79 -3.95
N GLU A 266 8.17 9.17 -5.04
CA GLU A 266 9.01 8.83 -6.20
C GLU A 266 9.42 10.08 -6.98
N ILE A 267 8.49 11.02 -7.16
CA ILE A 267 8.77 12.33 -7.78
C ILE A 267 9.77 13.09 -6.92
N ALA A 268 9.57 13.12 -5.60
CA ALA A 268 10.48 13.79 -4.67
C ALA A 268 11.92 13.23 -4.76
N THR A 269 12.05 11.91 -4.81
CA THR A 269 13.35 11.23 -4.93
C THR A 269 14.02 11.52 -6.28
N SER A 270 13.22 11.63 -7.35
CA SER A 270 13.73 11.90 -8.70
C SER A 270 14.15 13.37 -8.90
N LEU A 271 13.50 14.29 -8.20
CA LEU A 271 13.76 15.74 -8.30
C LEU A 271 14.89 16.22 -7.39
N ALA A 272 15.09 15.58 -6.23
CA ALA A 272 16.14 15.95 -5.29
C ALA A 272 17.55 15.60 -5.83
N SER A 273 18.58 16.32 -5.36
CA SER A 273 19.98 16.05 -5.76
C SER A 273 20.47 14.68 -5.28
N SER A 274 19.94 14.23 -4.15
CA SER A 274 20.31 12.98 -3.47
C SER A 274 19.20 12.56 -2.52
N SER A 275 19.21 11.30 -2.09
CA SER A 275 18.16 10.74 -1.21
C SER A 275 18.10 11.40 0.17
N ASP A 276 19.22 11.94 0.68
CA ASP A 276 19.30 12.70 1.94
C ASP A 276 18.76 14.14 1.82
N ARG A 277 18.36 14.57 0.61
CA ARG A 277 17.72 15.87 0.34
C ARG A 277 16.22 15.75 0.07
N VAL A 278 15.63 14.59 0.40
CA VAL A 278 14.19 14.38 0.42
C VAL A 278 13.68 14.52 1.86
N PHE A 279 12.84 15.52 2.11
CA PHE A 279 12.18 15.73 3.39
C PHE A 279 10.77 15.16 3.36
N ASN A 280 10.54 14.02 4.02
CA ASN A 280 9.20 13.46 4.16
C ASN A 280 8.53 14.01 5.42
N ILE A 281 7.55 14.89 5.24
CA ILE A 281 6.80 15.47 6.37
C ILE A 281 5.80 14.45 6.90
N LYS A 282 5.84 14.24 8.22
CA LYS A 282 4.92 13.36 8.94
C LYS A 282 3.72 14.15 9.49
N PRO A 283 2.58 13.50 9.75
CA PRO A 283 1.51 14.08 10.55
C PRO A 283 2.02 14.55 11.93
N LEU A 284 1.31 15.50 12.53
CA LEU A 284 1.64 16.01 13.87
C LEU A 284 1.53 14.90 14.91
N HIS A 285 2.42 14.94 15.90
CA HIS A 285 2.32 14.07 17.07
C HIS A 285 1.11 14.46 17.93
N ASP A 286 0.59 13.53 18.73
CA ASP A 286 -0.64 13.70 19.52
C ASP A 286 -0.66 14.99 20.36
N ASP A 287 0.46 15.34 21.01
CA ASP A 287 0.57 16.55 21.82
C ASP A 287 0.45 17.84 20.98
N GLU A 288 1.08 17.84 19.80
CA GLU A 288 1.06 18.95 18.86
C GLU A 288 -0.31 19.09 18.18
N ALA A 289 -0.91 17.96 17.80
CA ALA A 289 -2.24 17.87 17.24
C ALA A 289 -3.29 18.37 18.25
N ARG A 290 -3.18 17.95 19.52
CA ARG A 290 -4.04 18.41 20.61
C ARG A 290 -3.90 19.90 20.84
N LYS A 291 -2.67 20.42 20.89
CA LYS A 291 -2.42 21.86 21.04
C LYS A 291 -3.04 22.65 19.89
N LEU A 292 -2.84 22.21 18.65
CA LEU A 292 -3.41 22.87 17.48
C LEU A 292 -4.94 22.83 17.51
N PHE A 293 -5.54 21.67 17.81
CA PHE A 293 -7.00 21.52 17.91
C PHE A 293 -7.58 22.46 18.96
N CYS A 294 -7.00 22.46 20.17
CA CYS A 294 -7.48 23.29 21.27
C CYS A 294 -7.38 24.79 20.96
N ASN A 295 -6.30 25.23 20.32
CA ASN A 295 -6.14 26.61 19.88
C ASN A 295 -7.22 27.01 18.87
N ILE A 296 -7.59 26.12 17.96
CA ILE A 296 -8.61 26.41 16.94
C ILE A 296 -10.03 26.35 17.52
N ALA A 297 -10.35 25.30 18.26
CA ALA A 297 -11.69 25.04 18.79
C ALA A 297 -12.04 25.95 19.99
N PHE A 298 -11.06 26.24 20.86
CA PHE A 298 -11.26 26.92 22.16
C PHE A 298 -10.41 28.19 22.36
N GLY A 299 -9.58 28.59 21.39
CA GLY A 299 -8.68 29.76 21.50
C GLY A 299 -9.36 31.13 21.57
N GLY A 300 -10.70 31.19 21.63
CA GLY A 300 -11.44 32.39 22.01
C GLY A 300 -11.50 32.57 23.54
N ASP A 301 -12.71 32.75 24.08
CA ASP A 301 -13.01 33.11 25.48
C ASP A 301 -12.45 32.15 26.57
N GLN A 302 -11.86 31.01 26.21
CA GLN A 302 -11.39 29.96 27.12
C GLN A 302 -9.86 29.74 27.14
N GLY A 303 -9.10 30.60 26.46
CA GLY A 303 -7.63 30.56 26.51
C GLY A 303 -7.00 29.26 25.98
N GLY A 304 -7.70 28.54 25.09
CA GLY A 304 -7.22 27.29 24.51
C GLY A 304 -7.35 26.06 25.42
N ILE A 305 -8.11 26.12 26.51
CA ILE A 305 -8.35 24.97 27.39
C ILE A 305 -9.65 24.27 26.98
N CYS A 306 -9.57 22.96 26.73
CA CYS A 306 -10.73 22.14 26.42
C CYS A 306 -11.62 21.98 27.68
N PRO A 307 -12.93 22.28 27.60
CA PRO A 307 -13.88 21.96 28.67
C PRO A 307 -13.89 20.46 28.97
N THR A 308 -14.03 20.09 30.25
CA THR A 308 -14.05 18.68 30.69
C THR A 308 -15.17 17.87 30.05
N GLU A 309 -16.33 18.49 29.80
CA GLU A 309 -17.49 17.87 29.16
C GLU A 309 -17.26 17.49 27.69
N LEU A 310 -16.27 18.12 27.04
CA LEU A 310 -15.94 17.91 25.63
C LEU A 310 -14.63 17.14 25.44
N GLU A 311 -13.93 16.78 26.52
CA GLU A 311 -12.59 16.22 26.43
C GLU A 311 -12.56 14.89 25.67
N ASP A 312 -13.55 14.03 25.89
CA ASP A 312 -13.66 12.73 25.19
C ASP A 312 -13.99 12.92 23.70
N LEU A 313 -14.91 13.83 23.37
CA LEU A 313 -15.27 14.15 21.98
C LEU A 313 -14.11 14.85 21.24
N ALA A 314 -13.36 15.69 21.94
CA ALA A 314 -12.16 16.34 21.41
C ALA A 314 -11.08 15.29 21.14
N LYS A 315 -10.83 14.35 22.06
CA LYS A 315 -9.91 13.23 21.85
C LYS A 315 -10.34 12.37 20.66
N GLU A 316 -11.62 12.01 20.56
CA GLU A 316 -12.15 11.27 19.41
C GLU A 316 -11.92 12.02 18.10
N THR A 317 -12.18 13.33 18.06
CA THR A 317 -11.96 14.16 16.88
C THR A 317 -10.48 14.23 16.49
N ILE A 318 -9.59 14.41 17.47
CA ILE A 318 -8.14 14.48 17.25
C ILE A 318 -7.63 13.13 16.72
N ASN A 319 -8.06 12.02 17.31
CA ASN A 319 -7.71 10.67 16.85
C ASN A 319 -8.16 10.46 15.41
N LYS A 320 -9.40 10.83 15.06
CA LYS A 320 -9.90 10.78 13.67
C LYS A 320 -9.09 11.62 12.69
N CYS A 321 -8.47 12.71 13.15
CA CYS A 321 -7.61 13.53 12.31
C CYS A 321 -6.24 12.91 12.07
N ASP A 322 -5.82 11.90 12.85
CA ASP A 322 -4.54 11.18 12.77
C ASP A 322 -3.34 12.12 12.52
N GLY A 323 -3.32 13.25 13.26
CA GLY A 323 -2.27 14.27 13.18
C GLY A 323 -2.29 15.18 11.94
N LEU A 324 -3.25 15.06 11.02
CA LEU A 324 -3.31 15.85 9.79
C LEU A 324 -3.75 17.30 10.06
N PRO A 325 -2.88 18.32 9.87
CA PRO A 325 -3.19 19.70 10.22
C PRO A 325 -4.42 20.25 9.51
N LEU A 326 -4.59 19.94 8.21
CA LEU A 326 -5.76 20.38 7.46
C LEU A 326 -7.07 19.85 8.06
N ALA A 327 -7.10 18.60 8.51
CA ALA A 327 -8.26 18.01 9.15
C ALA A 327 -8.52 18.64 10.52
N ILE A 328 -7.47 18.80 11.33
CA ILE A 328 -7.55 19.41 12.67
C ILE A 328 -8.12 20.82 12.60
N VAL A 329 -7.57 21.66 11.71
CA VAL A 329 -8.00 23.06 11.56
C VAL A 329 -9.44 23.13 11.03
N THR A 330 -9.79 22.26 10.08
CA THR A 330 -11.13 22.27 9.47
C THR A 330 -12.20 21.78 10.45
N LEU A 331 -11.97 20.64 11.12
CA LEU A 331 -12.91 20.07 12.10
C LEU A 331 -12.97 20.89 13.38
N GLY A 332 -11.83 21.36 13.90
CA GLY A 332 -11.81 22.28 15.05
C GLY A 332 -12.56 23.58 14.75
N GLY A 333 -12.38 24.14 13.56
CA GLY A 333 -13.10 25.34 13.10
C GLY A 333 -14.61 25.10 12.96
N LEU A 334 -15.01 23.91 12.47
CA LEU A 334 -16.41 23.51 12.39
C LEU A 334 -17.04 23.35 13.78
N LEU A 335 -16.37 22.64 14.69
CA LEU A 335 -16.87 22.32 16.03
C LEU A 335 -16.93 23.56 16.93
N ARG A 336 -16.06 24.55 16.72
CA ARG A 336 -16.15 25.87 17.37
C ARG A 336 -17.51 26.55 17.19
N THR A 337 -18.23 26.24 16.10
CA THR A 337 -19.57 26.81 15.84
C THR A 337 -20.69 26.15 16.65
N LYS A 338 -20.41 25.02 17.32
CA LYS A 338 -21.39 24.19 18.03
C LYS A 338 -21.40 24.52 19.52
N ARG A 339 -22.58 24.46 20.14
CA ARG A 339 -22.80 24.98 21.50
C ARG A 339 -22.95 23.91 22.57
N SER A 340 -23.08 22.64 22.20
CA SER A 340 -23.29 21.54 23.16
C SER A 340 -22.53 20.27 22.75
N ALA A 341 -22.23 19.40 23.73
CA ALA A 341 -21.63 18.09 23.49
C ALA A 341 -22.49 17.20 22.58
N MET A 342 -23.82 17.35 22.63
CA MET A 342 -24.74 16.63 21.75
C MET A 342 -24.58 17.08 20.29
N GLU A 343 -24.54 18.39 20.03
CA GLU A 343 -24.28 18.92 18.68
C GLU A 343 -22.91 18.53 18.14
N TRP A 344 -21.89 18.45 19.00
CA TRP A 344 -20.56 17.94 18.63
C TRP A 344 -20.65 16.48 18.17
N ASN A 345 -21.26 15.63 18.98
CA ASN A 345 -21.45 14.21 18.67
C ASN A 345 -22.26 14.01 17.38
N ASP A 346 -23.34 14.77 17.18
CA ASP A 346 -24.16 14.70 15.96
C ASP A 346 -23.38 15.17 14.72
N THR A 347 -22.52 16.17 14.88
CA THR A 347 -21.61 16.63 13.82
C THR A 347 -20.60 15.52 13.47
N LEU A 348 -19.97 14.89 14.45
CA LEU A 348 -19.01 13.80 14.19
C LEU A 348 -19.67 12.57 13.55
N LYS A 349 -20.87 12.19 14.01
CA LYS A 349 -21.65 11.09 13.41
C LYS A 349 -22.09 11.37 11.98
N SER A 350 -22.31 12.64 11.63
CA SER A 350 -22.73 13.05 10.27
C SER A 350 -21.57 13.45 9.36
N LEU A 351 -20.32 13.26 9.80
CA LEU A 351 -19.12 13.72 9.08
C LEU A 351 -19.06 13.21 7.63
N ASN A 352 -19.33 11.93 7.39
CA ASN A 352 -19.33 11.32 6.06
C ASN A 352 -20.27 12.05 5.08
N TRP A 353 -21.47 12.39 5.55
CA TRP A 353 -22.45 13.14 4.77
C TRP A 353 -22.00 14.60 4.57
N MET A 354 -21.41 15.23 5.58
CA MET A 354 -20.96 16.63 5.49
C MET A 354 -19.75 16.81 4.57
N LEU A 355 -18.81 15.85 4.52
CA LEU A 355 -17.68 15.85 3.56
C LEU A 355 -18.14 15.93 2.10
N THR A 356 -19.39 15.57 1.88
CA THR A 356 -20.01 15.42 0.57
C THR A 356 -20.93 16.60 0.22
N ASN A 357 -21.62 17.16 1.22
CA ASN A 357 -22.73 18.09 1.01
C ASN A 357 -22.55 19.45 1.72
N SER A 358 -21.47 19.64 2.50
CA SER A 358 -21.27 20.86 3.30
C SER A 358 -20.17 21.76 2.72
N PRO A 359 -20.48 23.03 2.42
CA PRO A 359 -19.50 24.00 1.90
C PRO A 359 -18.27 24.20 2.80
N GLN A 360 -18.44 24.02 4.12
CA GLN A 360 -17.38 24.19 5.12
C GLN A 360 -16.30 23.10 5.02
N LEU A 361 -16.67 21.88 4.62
CA LEU A 361 -15.75 20.74 4.46
C LEU A 361 -15.33 20.52 3.00
N GLU A 362 -15.99 21.19 2.06
CA GLU A 362 -15.75 21.07 0.62
C GLU A 362 -14.27 21.31 0.27
N LYS A 363 -13.63 22.31 0.87
CA LYS A 363 -12.20 22.60 0.62
C LYS A 363 -11.29 21.44 1.02
N MET A 364 -11.47 20.88 2.21
CA MET A 364 -10.69 19.74 2.69
C MET A 364 -10.95 18.50 1.82
N SER A 365 -12.23 18.24 1.54
CA SER A 365 -12.65 17.15 0.66
C SER A 365 -11.99 17.28 -0.72
N ASN A 366 -12.06 18.45 -1.36
CA ASN A 366 -11.43 18.72 -2.65
C ASN A 366 -9.91 18.51 -2.62
N ILE A 367 -9.21 19.00 -1.59
CA ILE A 367 -7.75 18.82 -1.47
C ILE A 367 -7.37 17.34 -1.41
N LEU A 368 -8.12 16.53 -0.66
CA LEU A 368 -7.89 15.08 -0.55
C LEU A 368 -8.33 14.34 -1.82
N MET A 369 -9.42 14.77 -2.45
CA MET A 369 -9.96 14.22 -3.70
C MET A 369 -9.01 14.42 -4.89
N LEU A 370 -8.22 15.50 -4.93
CA LEU A 370 -7.24 15.73 -6.00
C LEU A 370 -6.29 14.53 -6.18
N SER A 371 -5.82 13.95 -5.06
CA SER A 371 -4.95 12.76 -5.10
C SER A 371 -5.67 11.53 -5.66
N PHE A 372 -6.97 11.37 -5.39
CA PHE A 372 -7.79 10.29 -5.95
C PHE A 372 -8.07 10.47 -7.45
N HIS A 373 -8.38 11.71 -7.88
CA HIS A 373 -8.63 12.00 -9.30
C HIS A 373 -7.39 11.79 -10.16
N ASP A 374 -6.20 12.00 -9.60
CA ASP A 374 -4.92 11.72 -10.26
C ASP A 374 -4.58 10.24 -10.38
N LEU A 375 -5.19 9.37 -9.58
CA LEU A 375 -4.91 7.94 -9.65
C LEU A 375 -5.22 7.39 -11.05
N PRO A 376 -4.29 6.60 -11.64
CA PRO A 376 -4.59 5.76 -12.79
C PRO A 376 -5.84 4.92 -12.53
N HIS A 377 -6.64 4.70 -13.59
CA HIS A 377 -7.93 4.01 -13.45
C HIS A 377 -7.80 2.63 -12.78
N TYR A 378 -6.75 1.87 -13.10
CA TYR A 378 -6.49 0.56 -12.51
C TYR A 378 -6.24 0.60 -10.99
N LEU A 379 -5.83 1.75 -10.42
CA LEU A 379 -5.65 1.93 -8.98
C LEU A 379 -6.91 2.41 -8.26
N LYS A 380 -7.85 3.06 -8.95
CA LYS A 380 -9.02 3.67 -8.29
C LYS A 380 -9.86 2.64 -7.55
N ASN A 381 -10.16 1.50 -8.18
CA ASN A 381 -10.91 0.42 -7.53
C ASN A 381 -10.13 -0.19 -6.36
N CYS A 382 -8.81 -0.34 -6.49
CA CYS A 382 -7.94 -0.86 -5.43
C CYS A 382 -7.96 0.07 -4.20
N PHE A 383 -7.85 1.39 -4.42
CA PHE A 383 -7.94 2.41 -3.38
C PHE A 383 -9.31 2.44 -2.70
N LEU A 384 -10.41 2.49 -3.47
CA LEU A 384 -11.77 2.48 -2.90
C LEU A 384 -12.05 1.20 -2.12
N TYR A 385 -11.48 0.07 -2.54
CA TYR A 385 -11.64 -1.19 -1.82
C TYR A 385 -10.98 -1.19 -0.44
N CYS A 386 -9.88 -0.45 -0.26
CA CYS A 386 -9.26 -0.27 1.05
C CYS A 386 -10.18 0.46 2.04
N SER A 387 -11.14 1.27 1.57
CA SER A 387 -12.11 1.93 2.45
C SER A 387 -13.16 0.96 3.04
N ALA A 388 -13.20 -0.29 2.54
CA ALA A 388 -14.06 -1.34 3.10
C ALA A 388 -13.54 -1.86 4.44
N PHE A 389 -12.26 -1.68 4.75
CA PHE A 389 -11.69 -2.09 6.03
C PHE A 389 -12.15 -1.14 7.15
N PRO A 390 -12.24 -1.59 8.41
CA PRO A 390 -12.59 -0.73 9.54
C PRO A 390 -11.63 0.46 9.71
N GLU A 391 -12.06 1.43 10.52
CA GLU A 391 -11.19 2.52 10.99
C GLU A 391 -9.97 1.93 11.72
N ASP A 392 -8.81 2.57 11.57
CA ASP A 392 -7.53 2.11 12.11
C ASP A 392 -7.05 0.70 11.70
N TYR A 393 -7.72 0.06 10.74
CA TYR A 393 -7.42 -1.34 10.45
C TYR A 393 -6.05 -1.53 9.80
N ARG A 394 -5.27 -2.42 10.41
CA ARG A 394 -3.93 -2.83 9.98
C ARG A 394 -4.03 -3.82 8.81
N ILE A 395 -4.03 -3.32 7.58
CA ILE A 395 -4.26 -4.13 6.37
C ILE A 395 -2.98 -4.89 6.00
N LYS A 396 -3.00 -6.22 6.15
CA LYS A 396 -1.89 -7.09 5.73
C LYS A 396 -1.73 -7.10 4.20
N ARG A 397 -0.51 -6.81 3.73
CA ARG A 397 -0.14 -6.77 2.29
C ARG A 397 -0.64 -8.00 1.50
N LYS A 398 -0.32 -9.20 1.98
CA LYS A 398 -0.67 -10.45 1.27
C LYS A 398 -2.19 -10.68 1.20
N ARG A 399 -2.95 -10.16 2.17
CA ARG A 399 -4.42 -10.28 2.18
C ARG A 399 -5.03 -9.36 1.13
N ILE A 400 -4.67 -8.07 1.13
CA ILE A 400 -5.25 -7.09 0.20
C ILE A 400 -4.95 -7.44 -1.27
N ILE A 401 -3.73 -7.91 -1.58
CA ILE A 401 -3.36 -8.36 -2.93
C ILE A 401 -4.28 -9.47 -3.42
N ARG A 402 -4.54 -10.50 -2.60
CA ARG A 402 -5.40 -11.63 -2.99
C ARG A 402 -6.86 -11.19 -3.15
N LEU A 403 -7.31 -10.25 -2.32
CA LEU A 403 -8.66 -9.69 -2.46
C LEU A 403 -8.80 -8.91 -3.78
N TRP A 404 -7.84 -8.07 -4.15
CA TRP A 404 -7.87 -7.36 -5.44
C TRP A 404 -7.81 -8.29 -6.65
N VAL A 405 -7.00 -9.36 -6.58
CA VAL A 405 -6.95 -10.40 -7.60
C VAL A 405 -8.30 -11.12 -7.71
N ALA A 406 -8.91 -11.50 -6.58
CA ALA A 406 -10.19 -12.18 -6.55
C ALA A 406 -11.35 -11.28 -7.04
N GLU A 407 -11.32 -10.00 -6.74
CA GLU A 407 -12.24 -9.00 -7.29
C GLU A 407 -12.15 -8.87 -8.81
N GLY A 408 -10.94 -9.09 -9.35
CA GLY A 408 -10.61 -8.88 -10.76
C GLY A 408 -10.23 -7.44 -11.07
N PHE A 409 -9.61 -6.72 -10.13
CA PHE A 409 -9.13 -5.34 -10.35
C PHE A 409 -7.80 -5.27 -11.09
N ILE A 410 -7.09 -6.39 -11.16
CA ILE A 410 -5.75 -6.47 -11.72
C ILE A 410 -5.85 -6.74 -13.21
N GLU A 411 -5.14 -5.95 -14.01
CA GLU A 411 -5.05 -6.14 -15.47
C GLU A 411 -3.98 -7.20 -15.79
N GLU A 412 -4.28 -8.12 -16.71
CA GLU A 412 -3.32 -9.12 -17.16
C GLU A 412 -2.19 -8.46 -17.98
N ARG A 413 -0.92 -8.83 -17.70
CA ARG A 413 0.25 -8.37 -18.44
C ARG A 413 1.15 -9.56 -18.77
N ASP A 414 1.63 -9.60 -20.00
CA ASP A 414 2.48 -10.69 -20.49
C ASP A 414 3.73 -10.85 -19.61
N GLY A 415 4.00 -12.09 -19.19
CA GLY A 415 5.18 -12.44 -18.41
C GLY A 415 5.12 -12.13 -16.90
N MET A 416 4.00 -11.61 -16.38
CA MET A 416 3.83 -11.33 -14.94
C MET A 416 2.62 -12.05 -14.34
N THR A 417 2.71 -12.40 -13.06
CA THR A 417 1.57 -12.93 -12.31
C THR A 417 0.66 -11.80 -11.81
N MET A 418 -0.64 -12.10 -11.62
CA MET A 418 -1.60 -11.12 -11.10
C MET A 418 -1.20 -10.61 -9.71
N GLU A 419 -0.58 -11.47 -8.89
CA GLU A 419 -0.09 -11.12 -7.57
C GLU A 419 1.10 -10.14 -7.63
N GLU A 420 2.00 -10.28 -8.60
CA GLU A 420 3.11 -9.33 -8.83
C GLU A 420 2.61 -7.97 -9.34
N ILE A 421 1.60 -7.96 -10.22
CA ILE A 421 1.00 -6.71 -10.69
C ILE A 421 0.25 -6.02 -9.55
N ALA A 422 -0.50 -6.77 -8.74
CA ALA A 422 -1.18 -6.26 -7.54
C ALA A 422 -0.19 -5.68 -6.51
N GLU A 423 0.98 -6.30 -6.33
CA GLU A 423 2.06 -5.78 -5.49
C GLU A 423 2.55 -4.41 -6.01
N GLN A 424 2.75 -4.27 -7.32
CA GLN A 424 3.11 -2.99 -7.93
C GLN A 424 2.03 -1.93 -7.69
N TYR A 425 0.75 -2.31 -7.78
CA TYR A 425 -0.36 -1.40 -7.53
C TYR A 425 -0.37 -0.90 -6.08
N LEU A 426 -0.14 -1.80 -5.12
CA LEU A 426 -0.06 -1.44 -3.70
C LEU A 426 1.11 -0.47 -3.45
N ASN A 427 2.29 -0.77 -3.99
CA ASN A 427 3.46 0.09 -3.86
C ASN A 427 3.22 1.48 -4.47
N GLN A 428 2.53 1.58 -5.61
CA GLN A 428 2.15 2.87 -6.19
C GLN A 428 1.21 3.67 -5.29
N LEU A 429 0.25 3.03 -4.61
CA LEU A 429 -0.64 3.71 -3.65
C LEU A 429 0.14 4.24 -2.44
N VAL A 430 1.11 3.47 -1.94
CA VAL A 430 1.99 3.89 -0.83
C VAL A 430 2.91 5.05 -1.25
N LEU A 431 3.55 4.97 -2.42
CA LEU A 431 4.42 6.03 -2.94
C LEU A 431 3.67 7.36 -3.17
N ARG A 432 2.37 7.28 -3.48
CA ARG A 432 1.48 8.43 -3.62
C ARG A 432 0.93 8.94 -2.28
N ASN A 433 1.40 8.39 -1.16
CA ASN A 433 0.96 8.70 0.20
C ASN A 433 -0.57 8.57 0.38
N MET A 434 -1.20 7.62 -0.33
CA MET A 434 -2.63 7.30 -0.22
C MET A 434 -2.89 6.17 0.78
N LEU A 435 -1.86 5.35 1.04
CA LEU A 435 -1.79 4.35 2.09
C LEU A 435 -0.48 4.58 2.85
N PHE A 436 -0.54 4.51 4.17
CA PHE A 436 0.62 4.63 5.03
C PHE A 436 1.27 3.27 5.21
N ASP A 437 2.59 3.28 5.17
CA ASP A 437 3.46 2.16 5.51
C ASP A 437 3.55 2.07 7.03
N ASP A 438 2.85 1.09 7.60
CA ASP A 438 2.70 0.93 9.05
C ASP A 438 3.78 0.01 9.61
N GLU A 439 3.96 -1.16 8.98
CA GLU A 439 5.06 -2.07 9.29
C GLU A 439 5.70 -2.58 8.00
N ARG A 440 7.03 -2.62 8.02
CA ARG A 440 7.82 -3.43 7.11
C ARG A 440 8.28 -4.68 7.81
N ASN A 441 8.30 -5.78 7.09
CA ASN A 441 8.95 -7.00 7.58
C ASN A 441 10.46 -6.80 7.68
N GLU A 442 11.11 -7.80 8.24
CA GLU A 442 12.56 -8.02 8.28
C GLU A 442 13.26 -8.01 6.91
N TRP A 443 12.62 -7.64 5.80
CA TRP A 443 13.26 -7.48 4.49
C TRP A 443 13.07 -6.08 3.91
N GLY A 444 12.65 -5.13 4.75
CA GLY A 444 12.30 -3.78 4.30
C GLY A 444 11.13 -3.78 3.31
N ARG A 445 10.34 -4.85 3.20
CA ARG A 445 9.14 -4.87 2.36
C ARG A 445 7.92 -4.56 3.22
N LEU A 446 6.98 -3.81 2.65
CA LEU A 446 5.69 -3.56 3.27
C LEU A 446 5.09 -4.87 3.80
N GLU A 447 4.71 -4.90 5.06
CA GLU A 447 4.00 -6.03 5.67
C GLU A 447 2.56 -5.64 5.97
N VAL A 448 2.39 -4.45 6.53
CA VAL A 448 1.10 -3.86 6.89
C VAL A 448 1.03 -2.44 6.37
N CYS A 449 -0.10 -2.09 5.78
CA CYS A 449 -0.44 -0.71 5.45
C CYS A 449 -1.74 -0.26 6.13
N LYS A 450 -1.89 1.04 6.32
CA LYS A 450 -3.09 1.68 6.90
C LYS A 450 -3.63 2.74 5.95
N MET A 451 -4.94 2.90 5.87
CA MET A 451 -5.55 4.08 5.25
C MET A 451 -5.88 5.07 6.37
N HIS A 452 -5.43 6.31 6.24
CA HIS A 452 -5.74 7.36 7.20
C HIS A 452 -7.25 7.64 7.26
N ASP A 453 -7.79 7.89 8.45
CA ASP A 453 -9.23 7.89 8.68
C ASP A 453 -10.00 8.97 7.90
N ILE A 454 -9.49 10.20 7.81
CA ILE A 454 -10.11 11.24 6.95
C ILE A 454 -10.07 10.85 5.46
N VAL A 455 -8.99 10.21 4.99
CA VAL A 455 -8.91 9.69 3.60
C VAL A 455 -9.93 8.58 3.40
N ARG A 456 -10.07 7.70 4.39
CA ARG A 456 -11.05 6.63 4.41
C ARG A 456 -12.47 7.19 4.36
N GLU A 457 -12.80 8.22 5.12
CA GLU A 457 -14.12 8.87 5.09
C GLU A 457 -14.45 9.45 3.71
N VAL A 458 -13.48 10.12 3.09
CA VAL A 458 -13.60 10.60 1.70
C VAL A 458 -13.80 9.41 0.74
N ALA A 459 -13.00 8.34 0.87
CA ALA A 459 -13.14 7.15 0.03
C ALA A 459 -14.48 6.41 0.22
N ILE A 460 -15.02 6.39 1.43
CA ILE A 460 -16.37 5.86 1.73
C ILE A 460 -17.43 6.71 1.04
N SER A 461 -17.32 8.05 1.10
CA SER A 461 -18.26 8.95 0.41
C SER A 461 -18.29 8.68 -1.10
N ILE A 462 -17.11 8.59 -1.73
CA ILE A 462 -17.00 8.24 -3.15
C ILE A 462 -17.63 6.87 -3.41
N SER A 463 -17.30 5.87 -2.58
CA SER A 463 -17.81 4.51 -2.72
C SER A 463 -19.33 4.44 -2.64
N LYS A 464 -19.94 5.21 -1.73
CA LYS A 464 -21.40 5.34 -1.61
C LYS A 464 -22.01 6.00 -2.84
N LYS A 465 -21.47 7.15 -3.29
CA LYS A 465 -21.92 7.85 -4.51
C LYS A 465 -21.86 6.94 -5.75
N GLN A 466 -20.85 6.08 -5.84
CA GLN A 466 -20.64 5.17 -6.97
C GLN A 466 -21.29 3.79 -6.79
N LYS A 467 -21.97 3.53 -5.66
CA LYS A 467 -22.50 2.21 -5.25
C LYS A 467 -21.44 1.09 -5.29
N PHE A 468 -20.18 1.47 -5.09
CA PHE A 468 -19.03 0.58 -5.22
C PHE A 468 -18.87 -0.32 -3.99
N CYS A 469 -18.86 0.29 -2.80
CA CYS A 469 -18.70 -0.37 -1.51
C CYS A 469 -19.50 0.36 -0.42
N MET A 470 -19.95 -0.36 0.61
CA MET A 470 -20.67 0.19 1.74
C MET A 470 -20.32 -0.57 3.03
N THR A 471 -20.17 0.16 4.13
CA THR A 471 -20.10 -0.43 5.48
C THR A 471 -21.51 -0.55 6.03
N LEU A 472 -21.86 -1.74 6.53
CA LEU A 472 -23.22 -2.06 6.97
C LEU A 472 -23.50 -1.59 8.42
N GLU A 473 -23.45 -0.29 8.64
CA GLU A 473 -23.96 0.39 9.85
C GLU A 473 -25.24 1.20 9.53
N GLU A 474 -25.49 1.44 8.23
CA GLU A 474 -26.55 2.31 7.71
C GLU A 474 -27.72 1.51 7.08
N GLN A 475 -28.76 2.23 6.63
CA GLN A 475 -29.85 1.62 5.86
C GLN A 475 -29.32 1.13 4.51
N PRO A 476 -29.51 -0.17 4.16
CA PRO A 476 -28.93 -0.75 2.98
C PRO A 476 -29.46 -0.07 1.73
N THR A 477 -28.56 0.48 0.91
CA THR A 477 -28.94 1.04 -0.38
C THR A 477 -29.04 -0.07 -1.42
N THR A 478 -30.07 0.00 -2.27
CA THR A 478 -30.27 -0.99 -3.33
C THR A 478 -29.18 -0.86 -4.41
N GLY A 479 -28.55 -1.98 -4.75
CA GLY A 479 -27.56 -2.06 -5.83
C GLY A 479 -26.09 -1.96 -5.41
N VAL A 480 -25.78 -1.95 -4.10
CA VAL A 480 -24.40 -2.06 -3.61
C VAL A 480 -23.77 -3.39 -4.00
N ARG A 481 -22.49 -3.34 -4.41
CA ARG A 481 -21.73 -4.50 -4.88
C ARG A 481 -20.80 -5.12 -3.85
N ARG A 482 -20.35 -4.36 -2.86
CA ARG A 482 -19.36 -4.81 -1.87
C ARG A 482 -19.77 -4.31 -0.51
N ILE A 483 -19.70 -5.19 0.48
CA ILE A 483 -20.10 -4.87 1.83
C ILE A 483 -19.02 -5.28 2.80
N SER A 484 -18.73 -4.37 3.72
CA SER A 484 -18.04 -4.69 4.95
C SER A 484 -19.00 -4.64 6.13
N VAL A 485 -18.84 -5.59 7.04
CA VAL A 485 -19.65 -5.70 8.25
C VAL A 485 -18.72 -5.58 9.44
N ALA A 486 -18.81 -4.45 10.15
CA ALA A 486 -18.03 -4.18 11.36
C ALA A 486 -18.65 -4.88 12.58
N GLU A 487 -19.98 -4.86 12.70
CA GLU A 487 -20.72 -5.55 13.76
C GLU A 487 -21.87 -6.36 13.18
N VAL A 488 -22.20 -7.48 13.83
CA VAL A 488 -23.27 -8.39 13.38
C VAL A 488 -24.38 -8.42 14.41
N ASN A 489 -25.61 -8.19 13.95
CA ASN A 489 -26.85 -8.45 14.69
C ASN A 489 -27.90 -9.09 13.76
N ASP A 490 -29.02 -9.55 14.32
CA ASP A 490 -30.07 -10.23 13.54
C ASP A 490 -30.67 -9.36 12.43
N SER A 491 -30.76 -8.05 12.63
CA SER A 491 -31.24 -7.11 11.60
C SER A 491 -30.28 -7.05 10.41
N ILE A 492 -28.98 -7.01 10.67
CA ILE A 492 -27.93 -7.04 9.64
C ILE A 492 -27.98 -8.34 8.84
N GLN A 493 -28.17 -9.48 9.50
CA GLN A 493 -28.33 -10.78 8.84
C GLN A 493 -29.55 -10.79 7.89
N GLU A 494 -30.69 -10.25 8.33
CA GLU A 494 -31.89 -10.13 7.48
C GLU A 494 -31.70 -9.17 6.30
N LYS A 495 -30.88 -8.13 6.47
CA LYS A 495 -30.54 -7.19 5.39
C LYS A 495 -29.63 -7.84 4.34
N LEU A 496 -28.59 -8.55 4.78
CA LEU A 496 -27.73 -9.36 3.92
C LEU A 496 -28.57 -10.38 3.13
N GLY A 497 -29.60 -10.94 3.79
CA GLY A 497 -30.85 -11.51 3.27
C GLY A 497 -31.17 -11.24 1.80
N LYS A 498 -31.28 -9.95 1.52
CA LYS A 498 -32.01 -9.39 0.39
C LYS A 498 -31.07 -8.94 -0.74
N MET A 499 -29.76 -9.11 -0.57
CA MET A 499 -28.73 -8.52 -1.43
C MET A 499 -28.22 -9.49 -2.49
N SER A 500 -29.03 -9.77 -3.53
CA SER A 500 -28.67 -10.72 -4.59
C SER A 500 -27.52 -10.31 -5.51
N ARG A 501 -27.13 -9.02 -5.47
CA ARG A 501 -26.15 -8.40 -6.38
C ARG A 501 -24.74 -8.27 -5.80
N LEU A 502 -24.53 -8.83 -4.60
CA LEU A 502 -23.29 -8.73 -3.86
C LEU A 502 -22.17 -9.51 -4.55
N ARG A 503 -21.02 -8.86 -4.75
CA ARG A 503 -19.75 -9.44 -5.23
C ARG A 503 -18.78 -9.72 -4.10
N SER A 504 -18.82 -8.94 -3.03
CA SER A 504 -17.90 -9.14 -1.91
C SER A 504 -18.53 -8.90 -0.56
N LEU A 505 -18.24 -9.81 0.37
CA LEU A 505 -18.62 -9.72 1.76
C LEU A 505 -17.36 -9.85 2.62
N LEU A 506 -17.01 -8.78 3.33
CA LEU A 506 -15.93 -8.74 4.31
C LEU A 506 -16.55 -8.64 5.70
N VAL A 507 -16.25 -9.59 6.58
CA VAL A 507 -16.77 -9.58 7.96
C VAL A 507 -15.61 -9.37 8.93
N PHE A 508 -15.69 -8.31 9.71
CA PHE A 508 -14.72 -7.94 10.76
C PHE A 508 -15.32 -8.07 12.17
N ALA A 509 -16.53 -8.62 12.26
CA ALA A 509 -17.29 -8.66 13.50
C ALA A 509 -16.66 -9.53 14.59
N THR A 510 -16.74 -9.03 15.81
CA THR A 510 -16.30 -9.71 17.05
C THR A 510 -17.39 -10.61 17.64
N ASN A 511 -18.64 -10.43 17.22
CA ASN A 511 -19.80 -11.21 17.65
C ASN A 511 -20.10 -12.36 16.68
N PHE A 512 -20.77 -13.42 17.17
CA PHE A 512 -21.09 -14.62 16.41
C PHE A 512 -21.78 -14.30 15.08
N PHE A 513 -21.21 -14.77 13.97
CA PHE A 513 -21.74 -14.58 12.63
C PHE A 513 -22.19 -15.91 12.05
N ASN A 514 -23.48 -16.00 11.68
CA ASN A 514 -24.02 -17.16 11.00
C ASN A 514 -24.42 -16.80 9.58
N ILE A 515 -23.79 -17.43 8.58
CA ILE A 515 -24.22 -17.31 7.20
C ILE A 515 -25.50 -18.14 7.04
N LYS A 516 -26.67 -17.52 7.11
CA LYS A 516 -27.93 -18.21 6.79
C LYS A 516 -28.08 -18.30 5.28
N THR A 517 -27.89 -19.45 4.65
CA THR A 517 -27.81 -19.63 3.18
C THR A 517 -29.10 -19.54 2.36
N SER A 518 -30.18 -18.97 2.88
CA SER A 518 -31.36 -18.64 2.06
C SER A 518 -31.11 -17.47 1.07
N LEU A 519 -29.85 -17.16 0.77
CA LEU A 519 -29.36 -15.88 0.25
C LEU A 519 -28.99 -15.97 -1.23
N GLY A 520 -29.62 -15.12 -2.05
CA GLY A 520 -29.44 -15.06 -3.50
C GLY A 520 -28.09 -14.52 -3.99
N PHE A 521 -26.97 -14.79 -3.29
CA PHE A 521 -25.61 -14.28 -3.59
C PHE A 521 -24.94 -14.93 -4.81
N LYS A 522 -25.67 -15.09 -5.92
CA LYS A 522 -25.18 -15.80 -7.12
C LYS A 522 -23.93 -15.16 -7.75
N LEU A 523 -23.68 -13.88 -7.47
CA LEU A 523 -22.59 -13.08 -8.05
C LEU A 523 -21.38 -12.92 -7.11
N LEU A 524 -21.37 -13.56 -5.94
CA LEU A 524 -20.31 -13.38 -4.95
C LEU A 524 -18.97 -13.94 -5.46
N ARG A 525 -17.93 -13.10 -5.44
CA ARG A 525 -16.53 -13.39 -5.78
C ARG A 525 -15.65 -13.51 -4.55
N VAL A 526 -15.92 -12.72 -3.50
CA VAL A 526 -15.13 -12.71 -2.27
C VAL A 526 -16.03 -12.97 -1.06
N LEU A 527 -15.70 -14.00 -0.30
CA LEU A 527 -16.23 -14.23 1.04
C LEU A 527 -15.07 -14.27 2.02
N ASP A 528 -14.87 -13.18 2.75
CA ASP A 528 -13.79 -13.03 3.71
C ASP A 528 -14.37 -12.98 5.14
N LEU A 529 -14.18 -14.07 5.87
CA LEU A 529 -14.62 -14.26 7.26
C LEU A 529 -13.43 -14.38 8.21
N GLN A 530 -12.25 -13.94 7.78
CA GLN A 530 -11.04 -14.03 8.59
C GLN A 530 -11.23 -13.30 9.91
N ASP A 531 -10.75 -13.92 11.00
CA ASP A 531 -10.86 -13.43 12.38
C ASP A 531 -12.30 -13.37 12.94
N ALA A 532 -13.33 -13.70 12.13
CA ALA A 532 -14.71 -13.70 12.59
C ALA A 532 -15.04 -14.98 13.41
N PRO A 533 -15.85 -14.88 14.48
CA PRO A 533 -16.26 -16.03 15.29
C PRO A 533 -17.33 -16.87 14.57
N VAL A 534 -16.90 -17.62 13.54
CA VAL A 534 -17.74 -18.51 12.73
C VAL A 534 -17.40 -19.96 13.06
N ASP A 535 -18.40 -20.75 13.44
CA ASP A 535 -18.25 -22.16 13.84
C ASP A 535 -18.57 -23.16 12.72
N SER A 536 -19.35 -22.75 11.73
CA SER A 536 -19.77 -23.61 10.62
C SER A 536 -20.02 -22.81 9.35
N ILE A 537 -19.88 -23.48 8.21
CA ILE A 537 -20.22 -22.92 6.92
C ILE A 537 -21.28 -23.79 6.28
N PRO A 538 -22.38 -23.20 5.82
CA PRO A 538 -23.47 -23.93 5.20
C PRO A 538 -23.07 -24.53 3.85
N ASP A 539 -23.75 -25.63 3.48
CA ASP A 539 -23.37 -26.45 2.32
C ASP A 539 -23.56 -25.70 0.99
N GLU A 540 -24.48 -24.73 0.95
CA GLU A 540 -24.81 -23.90 -0.21
C GLU A 540 -23.70 -22.90 -0.58
N VAL A 541 -22.70 -22.66 0.28
CA VAL A 541 -21.50 -21.89 -0.12
C VAL A 541 -20.81 -22.55 -1.31
N GLY A 542 -20.89 -23.88 -1.44
CA GLY A 542 -20.39 -24.59 -2.61
C GLY A 542 -21.13 -24.28 -3.92
N ASP A 543 -22.30 -23.63 -3.85
CA ASP A 543 -23.11 -23.29 -5.02
C ASP A 543 -22.78 -21.88 -5.57
N LEU A 544 -21.89 -21.14 -4.90
CA LEU A 544 -21.41 -19.82 -5.30
C LEU A 544 -20.37 -19.93 -6.43
N PHE A 545 -20.81 -20.23 -7.66
CA PHE A 545 -19.91 -20.47 -8.80
C PHE A 545 -18.88 -19.36 -9.05
N ASN A 546 -19.26 -18.10 -8.83
CA ASN A 546 -18.38 -16.94 -9.06
C ASN A 546 -17.33 -16.72 -7.96
N LEU A 547 -17.37 -17.51 -6.87
CA LEU A 547 -16.48 -17.34 -5.73
C LEU A 547 -15.03 -17.64 -6.11
N ARG A 548 -14.16 -16.67 -5.88
CA ARG A 548 -12.70 -16.70 -6.14
C ARG A 548 -11.88 -16.69 -4.85
N PHE A 549 -12.42 -16.14 -3.76
CA PHE A 549 -11.74 -16.09 -2.46
C PHE A 549 -12.67 -16.58 -1.34
N LEU A 550 -12.20 -17.57 -0.59
CA LEU A 550 -12.83 -18.03 0.65
C LEU A 550 -11.81 -17.93 1.80
N GLY A 551 -11.99 -16.93 2.66
CA GLY A 551 -11.12 -16.66 3.81
C GLY A 551 -11.75 -17.10 5.11
N LEU A 552 -11.15 -18.10 5.76
CA LEU A 552 -11.59 -18.71 7.01
C LEU A 552 -10.47 -18.75 8.05
N ARG A 553 -9.42 -17.96 7.84
CA ARG A 553 -8.30 -17.86 8.77
C ARG A 553 -8.79 -17.48 10.16
N LYS A 554 -8.25 -18.11 11.21
CA LYS A 554 -8.59 -17.82 12.61
C LYS A 554 -10.09 -17.95 12.93
N THR A 555 -10.82 -18.78 12.19
CA THR A 555 -12.21 -19.13 12.48
C THR A 555 -12.31 -20.44 13.26
N LYS A 556 -13.48 -20.72 13.84
CA LYS A 556 -13.74 -21.96 14.60
C LYS A 556 -14.34 -23.08 13.73
N VAL A 557 -14.39 -22.89 12.42
CA VAL A 557 -14.98 -23.84 11.45
C VAL A 557 -14.26 -25.18 11.50
N LYS A 558 -15.01 -26.27 11.76
CA LYS A 558 -14.48 -27.64 11.83
C LYS A 558 -14.66 -28.46 10.55
N VAL A 559 -15.79 -28.28 9.88
CA VAL A 559 -16.18 -29.07 8.72
C VAL A 559 -16.42 -28.15 7.55
N LEU A 560 -15.74 -28.42 6.43
CA LEU A 560 -15.95 -27.70 5.18
C LEU A 560 -17.14 -28.30 4.39
N PRO A 561 -17.89 -27.47 3.65
CA PRO A 561 -19.01 -27.92 2.82
C PRO A 561 -18.64 -29.04 1.83
N LYS A 562 -19.49 -30.06 1.71
CA LYS A 562 -19.27 -31.16 0.75
C LYS A 562 -19.33 -30.67 -0.70
N ARG A 563 -20.07 -29.59 -0.94
CA ARG A 563 -20.25 -28.97 -2.26
C ARG A 563 -19.11 -28.05 -2.68
N LEU A 564 -18.07 -27.80 -1.86
CA LEU A 564 -16.94 -26.94 -2.25
C LEU A 564 -16.27 -27.36 -3.57
N LYS A 565 -16.32 -28.65 -3.92
CA LYS A 565 -15.85 -29.17 -5.22
C LYS A 565 -16.53 -28.56 -6.45
N ARG A 566 -17.64 -27.84 -6.29
CA ARG A 566 -18.36 -27.14 -7.38
C ARG A 566 -17.80 -25.74 -7.67
N LEU A 567 -16.95 -25.20 -6.80
CA LEU A 567 -16.40 -23.85 -6.93
C LEU A 567 -15.29 -23.76 -7.97
N GLN A 568 -15.66 -23.88 -9.25
CA GLN A 568 -14.71 -23.94 -10.38
C GLN A 568 -13.83 -22.69 -10.50
N ASN A 569 -14.27 -21.54 -10.00
CA ASN A 569 -13.53 -20.28 -10.06
C ASN A 569 -12.73 -19.97 -8.78
N LEU A 570 -12.73 -20.85 -7.77
CA LEU A 570 -12.03 -20.58 -6.51
C LEU A 570 -10.52 -20.50 -6.75
N GLN A 571 -9.91 -19.37 -6.37
CA GLN A 571 -8.48 -19.08 -6.53
C GLN A 571 -7.72 -19.18 -5.22
N THR A 572 -8.33 -18.75 -4.11
CA THR A 572 -7.73 -18.76 -2.77
C THR A 572 -8.64 -19.41 -1.76
N LEU A 573 -8.07 -20.36 -1.00
CA LEU A 573 -8.69 -20.98 0.17
C LEU A 573 -7.76 -20.79 1.38
N ASP A 574 -8.10 -19.86 2.28
CA ASP A 574 -7.30 -19.58 3.48
C ASP A 574 -7.95 -20.22 4.71
N LEU A 575 -7.33 -21.28 5.23
CA LEU A 575 -7.80 -22.03 6.41
C LEU A 575 -6.77 -22.00 7.55
N ALA A 576 -5.75 -21.15 7.48
CA ALA A 576 -4.72 -21.12 8.52
C ALA A 576 -5.31 -20.73 9.88
N TYR A 577 -4.87 -21.33 10.98
CA TYR A 577 -5.43 -21.09 12.31
C TYR A 577 -6.93 -21.35 12.41
N SER A 578 -7.50 -22.19 11.53
CA SER A 578 -8.88 -22.67 11.62
C SER A 578 -8.95 -24.08 12.21
N ASN A 579 -10.13 -24.48 12.66
CA ASN A 579 -10.34 -25.82 13.24
C ASN A 579 -10.67 -26.93 12.21
N VAL A 580 -10.42 -26.70 10.92
CA VAL A 580 -10.89 -27.58 9.84
C VAL A 580 -10.23 -28.94 9.91
N GLU A 581 -11.02 -30.01 10.05
CA GLU A 581 -10.52 -31.38 10.26
C GLU A 581 -10.14 -32.12 8.96
N LYS A 582 -10.79 -31.81 7.84
CA LYS A 582 -10.63 -32.52 6.56
C LYS A 582 -10.90 -31.58 5.38
N ILE A 583 -10.16 -31.77 4.29
CA ILE A 583 -10.45 -31.11 3.01
C ILE A 583 -11.45 -31.99 2.23
N PRO A 584 -12.60 -31.46 1.78
CA PRO A 584 -13.59 -32.26 1.06
C PRO A 584 -13.05 -32.82 -0.26
N ASN A 585 -13.40 -34.08 -0.55
CA ASN A 585 -13.04 -34.75 -1.80
C ASN A 585 -13.50 -33.91 -3.01
N GLY A 586 -12.57 -33.61 -3.91
CA GLY A 586 -12.82 -32.83 -5.13
C GLY A 586 -12.40 -31.36 -5.06
N VAL A 587 -12.16 -30.78 -3.86
CA VAL A 587 -11.47 -29.48 -3.75
C VAL A 587 -10.07 -29.57 -4.36
N THR A 588 -9.46 -30.75 -4.26
CA THR A 588 -8.16 -31.09 -4.87
C THR A 588 -8.14 -31.00 -6.39
N LYS A 589 -9.32 -31.02 -7.04
CA LYS A 589 -9.47 -31.00 -8.51
C LYS A 589 -9.97 -29.65 -9.04
N LEU A 590 -10.05 -28.62 -8.20
CA LEU A 590 -10.50 -27.30 -8.65
C LEU A 590 -9.48 -26.69 -9.61
N PRO A 591 -9.88 -26.30 -10.84
CA PRO A 591 -8.93 -25.96 -11.90
C PRO A 591 -8.23 -24.61 -11.68
N ASN A 592 -8.88 -23.68 -10.98
CA ASN A 592 -8.39 -22.32 -10.78
C ASN A 592 -7.77 -22.08 -9.40
N LEU A 593 -7.67 -23.10 -8.55
CA LEU A 593 -7.18 -22.96 -7.19
C LEU A 593 -5.65 -22.78 -7.18
N ARG A 594 -5.20 -21.62 -6.74
CA ARG A 594 -3.78 -21.18 -6.78
C ARG A 594 -3.14 -21.13 -5.40
N HIS A 595 -3.91 -20.77 -4.37
CA HIS A 595 -3.39 -20.49 -3.03
C HIS A 595 -4.14 -21.27 -1.97
N VAL A 596 -3.41 -22.02 -1.15
CA VAL A 596 -3.95 -22.78 -0.02
C VAL A 596 -3.09 -22.57 1.22
N PHE A 597 -3.73 -22.21 2.33
CA PHE A 597 -3.10 -22.00 3.64
C PHE A 597 -3.75 -22.95 4.67
N LEU A 598 -2.94 -23.74 5.36
CA LEU A 598 -3.39 -24.80 6.29
C LEU A 598 -2.61 -24.81 7.60
N GLU A 599 -3.23 -25.40 8.62
CA GLU A 599 -2.62 -25.72 9.92
C GLU A 599 -2.96 -27.16 10.32
N LEU A 600 -1.99 -27.91 10.84
CA LEU A 600 -2.19 -29.34 11.15
C LEU A 600 -2.56 -29.62 12.62
N GLN A 601 -2.36 -28.68 13.55
CA GLN A 601 -2.57 -28.94 14.98
C GLN A 601 -4.05 -29.07 15.38
N THR A 602 -4.94 -28.39 14.66
CA THR A 602 -6.38 -28.39 14.92
C THR A 602 -7.10 -29.68 14.49
N LEU A 603 -6.36 -30.61 13.86
CA LEU A 603 -6.87 -31.89 13.39
C LEU A 603 -6.92 -32.90 14.54
N GLN A 604 -8.12 -33.35 14.92
CA GLN A 604 -8.28 -34.40 15.94
C GLN A 604 -7.59 -35.70 15.46
N GLY A 605 -6.37 -35.94 15.96
CA GLY A 605 -5.57 -37.15 15.74
C GLY A 605 -4.52 -37.06 14.62
N ILE A 606 -3.39 -37.75 14.82
CA ILE A 606 -2.27 -37.88 13.86
C ILE A 606 -2.73 -38.53 12.54
N SER A 607 -3.76 -39.37 12.58
CA SER A 607 -4.31 -40.03 11.38
C SER A 607 -5.02 -39.04 10.46
N SER A 608 -5.82 -38.11 11.01
CA SER A 608 -6.57 -37.09 10.26
C SER A 608 -5.62 -36.11 9.57
N SER A 609 -4.56 -35.69 10.27
CA SER A 609 -3.53 -34.81 9.70
C SER A 609 -2.70 -35.44 8.60
N ASN A 610 -2.35 -36.73 8.73
CA ASN A 610 -1.68 -37.46 7.66
C ASN A 610 -2.54 -37.60 6.40
N GLU A 611 -3.85 -37.77 6.56
CA GLU A 611 -4.78 -37.83 5.44
C GLU A 611 -4.89 -36.48 4.72
N VAL A 612 -5.00 -35.37 5.46
CA VAL A 612 -4.97 -34.02 4.87
C VAL A 612 -3.67 -33.78 4.10
N VAL A 613 -2.52 -34.14 4.68
CA VAL A 613 -1.21 -34.02 4.02
C VAL A 613 -1.19 -34.79 2.69
N ARG A 614 -1.79 -36.00 2.63
CA ARG A 614 -1.90 -36.78 1.39
C ARG A 614 -2.81 -36.12 0.36
N GLN A 615 -3.99 -35.67 0.79
CA GLN A 615 -4.99 -35.03 -0.07
C GLN A 615 -4.44 -33.75 -0.70
N VAL A 616 -3.65 -32.98 0.04
CA VAL A 616 -2.99 -31.78 -0.47
C VAL A 616 -2.05 -32.07 -1.64
N GLY A 617 -1.46 -33.27 -1.70
CA GLY A 617 -0.64 -33.69 -2.84
C GLY A 617 -1.40 -33.75 -4.17
N ASP A 618 -2.72 -33.85 -4.15
CA ASP A 618 -3.53 -33.86 -5.36
C ASP A 618 -3.79 -32.44 -5.91
N LEU A 619 -3.50 -31.39 -5.12
CA LEU A 619 -3.56 -29.97 -5.51
C LEU A 619 -2.35 -29.57 -6.37
N THR A 620 -2.20 -30.20 -7.53
CA THR A 620 -1.00 -30.08 -8.37
C THR A 620 -0.82 -28.72 -9.05
N GLN A 621 -1.87 -27.90 -9.10
CA GLN A 621 -1.89 -26.58 -9.77
C GLN A 621 -1.54 -25.40 -8.84
N LEU A 622 -1.21 -25.67 -7.56
CA LEU A 622 -0.92 -24.60 -6.60
C LEU A 622 0.32 -23.80 -6.99
N ARG A 623 0.21 -22.48 -6.81
CA ARG A 623 1.29 -21.50 -6.95
C ARG A 623 1.86 -21.11 -5.59
N SER A 624 1.02 -21.06 -4.55
CA SER A 624 1.46 -20.83 -3.17
C SER A 624 0.86 -21.88 -2.27
N PHE A 625 1.72 -22.47 -1.45
CA PHE A 625 1.34 -23.43 -0.43
C PHE A 625 2.02 -23.09 0.89
N ALA A 626 1.23 -22.93 1.94
CA ALA A 626 1.73 -22.72 3.28
C ALA A 626 1.06 -23.70 4.25
N ILE A 627 1.88 -24.33 5.06
CA ILE A 627 1.45 -25.25 6.10
C ILE A 627 2.18 -24.95 7.40
N VAL A 628 1.42 -24.84 8.48
CA VAL A 628 1.97 -24.65 9.83
C VAL A 628 1.66 -25.84 10.72
N ASP A 629 2.41 -25.93 11.82
CA ASP A 629 2.32 -27.01 12.81
C ASP A 629 2.60 -28.41 12.27
N VAL A 630 3.64 -28.53 11.45
CA VAL A 630 4.10 -29.83 10.92
C VAL A 630 4.92 -30.60 11.97
N ARG A 631 4.53 -31.86 12.21
CA ARG A 631 5.27 -32.80 13.08
C ARG A 631 6.29 -33.59 12.28
N GLU A 632 7.33 -34.08 12.96
CA GLU A 632 8.37 -34.94 12.38
C GLU A 632 7.80 -36.12 11.57
N SER A 633 6.80 -36.83 12.13
CA SER A 633 6.18 -38.01 11.52
C SER A 633 5.41 -37.74 10.21
N GLN A 634 5.14 -36.47 9.90
CA GLN A 634 4.43 -36.05 8.69
C GLN A 634 5.38 -35.62 7.56
N GLY A 635 6.64 -35.32 7.87
CA GLY A 635 7.60 -34.74 6.92
C GLY A 635 7.72 -35.52 5.61
N THR A 636 7.91 -36.84 5.69
CA THR A 636 8.06 -37.70 4.50
C THR A 636 6.82 -37.73 3.61
N LYS A 637 5.62 -37.77 4.22
CA LYS A 637 4.35 -37.74 3.48
C LYS A 637 4.12 -36.37 2.86
N LEU A 638 4.47 -35.30 3.58
CA LEU A 638 4.38 -33.94 3.09
C LEU A 638 5.29 -33.71 1.90
N CYS A 639 6.54 -34.19 1.96
CA CYS A 639 7.45 -34.16 0.82
C CYS A 639 6.87 -34.88 -0.41
N ALA A 640 6.32 -36.08 -0.23
CA ALA A 640 5.70 -36.83 -1.32
C ALA A 640 4.52 -36.06 -1.97
N SER A 641 3.76 -35.32 -1.17
CA SER A 641 2.69 -34.44 -1.66
C SER A 641 3.22 -33.21 -2.41
N ILE A 642 4.22 -32.51 -1.85
CA ILE A 642 4.78 -31.30 -2.46
C ILE A 642 5.46 -31.61 -3.80
N LYS A 643 6.11 -32.77 -3.96
CA LYS A 643 6.71 -33.20 -5.25
C LYS A 643 5.74 -33.19 -6.43
N LYS A 644 4.46 -33.38 -6.17
CA LYS A 644 3.43 -33.39 -7.22
C LYS A 644 3.08 -31.98 -7.72
N MET A 645 3.43 -30.92 -6.97
CA MET A 645 3.09 -29.52 -7.23
C MET A 645 4.12 -28.85 -8.16
N ARG A 646 4.04 -29.12 -9.47
CA ARG A 646 5.04 -28.62 -10.44
C ARG A 646 4.99 -27.11 -10.67
N PHE A 647 3.88 -26.46 -10.36
CA PHE A 647 3.66 -25.02 -10.54
C PHE A 647 3.89 -24.19 -9.28
N LEU A 648 4.47 -24.77 -8.24
CA LEU A 648 4.65 -24.11 -6.95
C LEU A 648 5.76 -23.05 -7.01
N HIS A 649 5.39 -21.81 -6.73
CA HIS A 649 6.29 -20.64 -6.68
C HIS A 649 6.66 -20.27 -5.24
N GLN A 650 5.75 -20.48 -4.29
CA GLN A 650 5.95 -20.16 -2.88
C GLN A 650 5.63 -21.36 -1.99
N LEU A 651 6.57 -21.72 -1.13
CA LEU A 651 6.43 -22.76 -0.12
C LEU A 651 6.78 -22.22 1.26
N GLN A 652 5.86 -22.38 2.21
CA GLN A 652 6.11 -22.10 3.62
C GLN A 652 5.76 -23.33 4.47
N ILE A 653 6.71 -23.77 5.30
CA ILE A 653 6.54 -24.90 6.22
C ILE A 653 6.99 -24.45 7.61
N GLN A 654 6.09 -24.53 8.59
CA GLN A 654 6.41 -24.27 10.00
C GLN A 654 6.21 -25.55 10.83
N ALA A 655 7.20 -25.92 11.63
CA ALA A 655 7.13 -27.04 12.57
C ALA A 655 6.26 -26.71 13.79
N THR A 656 5.67 -27.74 14.38
CA THR A 656 4.86 -27.63 15.62
C THR A 656 5.68 -27.18 16.83
N ASP A 657 6.79 -27.87 17.10
CA ASP A 657 7.68 -27.59 18.22
C ASP A 657 8.96 -26.95 17.67
N ILE A 658 8.88 -25.65 17.40
CA ILE A 658 10.01 -24.86 16.90
C ILE A 658 11.24 -25.12 17.81
N GLY A 659 12.32 -25.65 17.24
CA GLY A 659 13.57 -25.95 17.94
C GLY A 659 13.70 -27.33 18.61
N LYS A 660 12.64 -28.17 18.70
CA LYS A 660 12.75 -29.49 19.35
C LYS A 660 12.97 -30.64 18.36
N ALA A 661 11.91 -31.06 17.69
CA ALA A 661 11.90 -32.20 16.77
C ALA A 661 12.25 -31.74 15.35
N PRO A 662 13.07 -32.50 14.61
CA PRO A 662 13.49 -32.09 13.27
C PRO A 662 12.37 -32.27 12.23
N LEU A 663 12.31 -31.36 11.27
CA LEU A 663 11.54 -31.50 10.04
C LEU A 663 12.28 -32.43 9.07
N VAL A 664 11.66 -33.56 8.74
CA VAL A 664 12.22 -34.53 7.79
C VAL A 664 11.89 -34.09 6.36
N LEU A 665 12.83 -33.39 5.71
CA LEU A 665 12.65 -32.81 4.36
C LEU A 665 13.56 -33.40 3.27
N GLU A 666 14.48 -34.31 3.59
CA GLU A 666 15.40 -34.92 2.60
C GLU A 666 14.66 -35.64 1.47
N THR A 667 13.50 -36.21 1.78
CA THR A 667 12.68 -36.92 0.80
C THR A 667 12.00 -36.01 -0.23
N LEU A 668 12.22 -34.69 -0.23
CA LEU A 668 11.66 -33.74 -1.21
C LEU A 668 12.40 -33.72 -2.56
N ASP A 669 13.45 -34.51 -2.76
CA ASP A 669 14.26 -34.52 -4.01
C ASP A 669 13.60 -35.27 -5.20
N PRO A 670 13.35 -34.67 -6.39
CA PRO A 670 13.62 -33.27 -6.74
C PRO A 670 12.53 -32.31 -6.24
N PRO A 671 12.89 -31.08 -5.86
CA PRO A 671 11.96 -30.08 -5.36
C PRO A 671 11.13 -29.49 -6.51
N PRO A 672 10.02 -28.77 -6.20
CA PRO A 672 9.25 -28.06 -7.22
C PRO A 672 10.13 -27.12 -8.08
N PRO A 673 10.11 -27.25 -9.42
CA PRO A 673 11.12 -26.61 -10.29
C PRO A 673 10.95 -25.08 -10.42
N LEU A 674 9.74 -24.56 -10.17
CA LEU A 674 9.42 -23.14 -10.29
C LEU A 674 9.48 -22.39 -8.94
N LEU A 675 10.04 -23.01 -7.89
CA LEU A 675 10.05 -22.45 -6.56
C LEU A 675 10.92 -21.18 -6.50
N GLN A 676 10.30 -20.04 -6.16
CA GLN A 676 10.95 -18.73 -6.04
C GLN A 676 11.08 -18.25 -4.59
N THR A 677 10.17 -18.68 -3.69
CA THR A 677 10.22 -18.33 -2.27
C THR A 677 10.11 -19.58 -1.41
N LEU A 678 11.08 -19.78 -0.53
CA LEU A 678 11.10 -20.87 0.43
C LEU A 678 11.24 -20.31 1.85
N SER A 679 10.28 -20.62 2.71
CA SER A 679 10.27 -20.27 4.12
C SER A 679 10.15 -21.54 4.95
N LEU A 680 11.18 -21.86 5.74
CA LEU A 680 11.18 -23.01 6.64
C LEU A 680 11.38 -22.53 8.06
N GLY A 681 10.46 -22.88 8.94
CA GLY A 681 10.57 -22.62 10.37
C GLY A 681 10.52 -23.90 11.19
N GLY A 682 11.48 -24.07 12.10
CA GLY A 682 11.67 -25.26 12.90
C GLY A 682 12.97 -26.00 12.56
N ARG A 683 13.35 -26.92 13.44
CA ARG A 683 14.66 -27.57 13.44
C ARG A 683 14.82 -28.48 12.22
N LEU A 684 15.99 -28.51 11.59
CA LEU A 684 16.39 -29.44 10.53
C LEU A 684 17.34 -30.50 11.09
N GLN A 685 17.79 -31.44 10.25
CA GLN A 685 18.70 -32.54 10.66
C GLN A 685 20.17 -32.09 10.80
N GLY A 686 20.41 -30.83 11.23
CA GLY A 686 21.75 -30.26 11.41
C GLY A 686 22.42 -29.74 10.13
N THR A 687 21.92 -30.09 8.95
CA THR A 687 22.40 -29.62 7.65
C THR A 687 21.24 -29.22 6.75
N LEU A 688 21.52 -28.44 5.69
CA LEU A 688 20.54 -28.22 4.64
C LEU A 688 20.37 -29.48 3.78
N PRO A 689 19.13 -29.83 3.39
CA PRO A 689 18.87 -30.94 2.47
C PRO A 689 19.59 -30.80 1.13
N ARG A 690 20.02 -31.92 0.54
CA ARG A 690 20.86 -31.92 -0.68
C ARG A 690 20.22 -31.22 -1.87
N TRP A 691 18.90 -31.28 -1.97
CA TRP A 691 18.14 -30.68 -3.04
C TRP A 691 18.17 -29.14 -3.05
N PHE A 692 18.63 -28.47 -1.98
CA PHE A 692 18.79 -27.00 -1.97
C PHE A 692 19.68 -26.51 -3.12
N LYS A 693 20.69 -27.30 -3.50
CA LYS A 693 21.60 -26.98 -4.63
C LYS A 693 20.91 -26.93 -5.99
N SER A 694 19.74 -27.58 -6.12
CA SER A 694 18.96 -27.64 -7.37
C SER A 694 17.92 -26.52 -7.52
N LEU A 695 17.78 -25.63 -6.53
CA LEU A 695 16.75 -24.58 -6.51
C LEU A 695 17.14 -23.36 -7.36
N THR A 696 17.39 -23.55 -8.66
CA THR A 696 17.94 -22.51 -9.54
C THR A 696 17.04 -21.27 -9.70
N ASN A 697 15.73 -21.40 -9.49
CA ASN A 697 14.76 -20.30 -9.57
C ASN A 697 14.51 -19.59 -8.22
N LEU A 698 15.14 -20.03 -7.13
CA LEU A 698 14.91 -19.48 -5.80
C LEU A 698 15.41 -18.05 -5.71
N LYS A 699 14.52 -17.13 -5.33
CA LYS A 699 14.81 -15.70 -5.12
C LYS A 699 14.90 -15.33 -3.65
N ILE A 700 14.10 -15.95 -2.79
CA ILE A 700 13.99 -15.61 -1.37
C ILE A 700 14.06 -16.89 -0.55
N LEU A 701 15.02 -16.92 0.38
CA LEU A 701 15.16 -17.98 1.37
C LEU A 701 15.03 -17.39 2.78
N TYR A 702 14.11 -17.95 3.57
CA TYR A 702 13.95 -17.64 4.98
C TYR A 702 14.01 -18.92 5.80
N LEU A 703 14.96 -18.98 6.73
CA LEU A 703 15.15 -20.09 7.65
C LEU A 703 15.01 -19.56 9.08
N LYS A 704 14.08 -20.15 9.85
CA LYS A 704 13.82 -19.79 11.24
C LYS A 704 14.04 -20.99 12.14
N SER A 705 14.81 -20.85 13.21
CA SER A 705 15.01 -21.89 14.23
C SER A 705 15.43 -23.25 13.67
N SER A 706 16.27 -23.24 12.62
CA SER A 706 16.66 -24.42 11.86
C SER A 706 17.71 -25.31 12.53
N GLY A 707 18.45 -24.80 13.52
CA GLY A 707 19.45 -25.60 14.27
C GLY A 707 20.53 -26.21 13.36
N LEU A 708 20.98 -25.45 12.35
CA LEU A 708 22.01 -25.88 11.41
C LEU A 708 23.38 -25.82 12.08
N LYS A 709 24.14 -26.90 11.99
CA LYS A 709 25.50 -27.01 12.57
C LYS A 709 26.59 -26.78 11.53
N GLU A 710 26.34 -27.24 10.31
CA GLU A 710 27.22 -26.99 9.17
C GLU A 710 26.87 -25.67 8.48
N ASP A 711 27.87 -25.04 7.85
CA ASP A 711 27.70 -23.78 7.13
C ASP A 711 26.67 -23.94 5.99
N PRO A 712 25.48 -23.30 6.07
CA PRO A 712 24.45 -23.41 5.05
C PRO A 712 24.86 -22.80 3.70
N LEU A 713 25.78 -21.83 3.71
CA LEU A 713 26.16 -21.05 2.53
C LEU A 713 26.81 -21.92 1.46
N LEU A 714 27.48 -23.01 1.85
CA LEU A 714 28.09 -23.98 0.93
C LEU A 714 27.09 -24.61 -0.04
N SER A 715 25.82 -24.77 0.38
CA SER A 715 24.76 -25.33 -0.46
C SER A 715 24.00 -24.27 -1.26
N LEU A 716 24.18 -22.99 -0.92
CA LEU A 716 23.44 -21.87 -1.52
C LEU A 716 24.29 -21.06 -2.52
N LYS A 717 25.63 -21.15 -2.44
CA LYS A 717 26.57 -20.29 -3.19
C LYS A 717 26.35 -20.27 -4.71
N SER A 718 25.93 -21.39 -5.30
CA SER A 718 25.78 -21.55 -6.75
C SER A 718 24.37 -21.21 -7.27
N LEU A 719 23.47 -20.74 -6.40
CA LEU A 719 22.10 -20.42 -6.81
C LEU A 719 22.08 -19.07 -7.55
N PRO A 720 21.73 -19.06 -8.85
CA PRO A 720 21.96 -17.88 -9.70
C PRO A 720 20.96 -16.74 -9.43
N ASN A 721 19.76 -17.07 -8.96
CA ASN A 721 18.66 -16.10 -8.81
C ASN A 721 18.39 -15.70 -7.35
N LEU A 722 19.21 -16.15 -6.40
CA LEU A 722 18.98 -15.91 -4.98
C LEU A 722 19.26 -14.45 -4.63
N VAL A 723 18.21 -13.70 -4.26
CA VAL A 723 18.25 -12.25 -4.01
C VAL A 723 18.27 -11.93 -2.52
N VAL A 724 17.56 -12.73 -1.71
CA VAL A 724 17.40 -12.49 -0.26
C VAL A 724 17.66 -13.76 0.53
N ILE A 725 18.51 -13.67 1.55
CA ILE A 725 18.74 -14.72 2.54
C ILE A 725 18.45 -14.15 3.93
N THR A 726 17.64 -14.87 4.70
CA THR A 726 17.41 -14.58 6.11
C THR A 726 17.58 -15.83 6.95
N LEU A 727 18.44 -15.73 7.95
CA LEU A 727 18.70 -16.75 8.95
C LEU A 727 18.31 -16.16 10.32
N GLU A 728 17.16 -16.56 10.84
CA GLU A 728 16.67 -16.18 12.17
C GLU A 728 16.83 -17.36 13.12
N ASN A 729 17.72 -17.25 14.10
CA ASN A 729 18.03 -18.33 15.04
C ASN A 729 18.28 -19.67 14.32
N ALA A 730 18.85 -19.62 13.11
CA ALA A 730 18.83 -20.75 12.18
C ALA A 730 20.12 -21.58 12.19
N TYR A 731 21.21 -21.01 12.70
CA TYR A 731 22.56 -21.56 12.65
C TYR A 731 23.18 -21.57 14.05
N ASP A 732 23.54 -22.77 14.50
CA ASP A 732 24.13 -23.06 15.81
C ASP A 732 25.67 -23.14 15.74
N GLY A 733 26.26 -22.99 14.56
CA GLY A 733 27.71 -23.01 14.39
C GLY A 733 28.37 -21.65 14.61
N GLU A 734 29.70 -21.66 14.66
CA GLU A 734 30.48 -20.49 15.04
C GLU A 734 30.92 -19.62 13.86
N LYS A 735 31.00 -20.19 12.65
CA LYS A 735 31.68 -19.57 11.51
C LYS A 735 30.89 -19.69 10.21
N LEU A 736 30.71 -18.57 9.53
CA LEU A 736 30.12 -18.53 8.18
C LEU A 736 31.16 -18.07 7.16
N CYS A 737 31.23 -18.76 6.01
CA CYS A 737 32.14 -18.43 4.92
C CYS A 737 31.40 -18.24 3.59
N PHE A 738 31.44 -17.02 3.07
CA PHE A 738 31.03 -16.71 1.70
C PHE A 738 32.19 -16.98 0.76
N GLN A 739 32.16 -18.14 0.11
CA GLN A 739 33.21 -18.59 -0.80
C GLN A 739 33.30 -17.74 -2.08
N ALA A 740 34.49 -17.72 -2.68
CA ALA A 740 34.79 -16.94 -3.87
C ALA A 740 33.80 -17.20 -5.01
N ASP A 741 33.47 -16.12 -5.73
CA ASP A 741 32.53 -16.09 -6.86
C ASP A 741 31.11 -16.64 -6.55
N GLY A 742 30.74 -16.76 -5.27
CA GLY A 742 29.42 -17.20 -4.82
C GLY A 742 28.40 -16.07 -4.79
N PHE A 743 27.12 -16.44 -4.88
CA PHE A 743 25.96 -15.55 -4.67
C PHE A 743 25.88 -14.37 -5.67
N PRO A 744 25.77 -14.62 -6.99
CA PRO A 744 25.87 -13.58 -8.02
C PRO A 744 24.77 -12.52 -7.96
N SER A 745 23.56 -12.91 -7.53
CA SER A 745 22.37 -12.03 -7.52
C SER A 745 21.93 -11.57 -6.13
N LEU A 746 22.70 -11.90 -5.08
CA LEU A 746 22.32 -11.61 -3.70
C LEU A 746 22.38 -10.12 -3.43
N LYS A 747 21.27 -9.54 -2.94
CA LYS A 747 21.13 -8.10 -2.68
C LYS A 747 20.91 -7.79 -1.21
N VAL A 748 20.27 -8.68 -0.47
CA VAL A 748 19.84 -8.41 0.91
C VAL A 748 20.10 -9.61 1.79
N LEU A 749 20.69 -9.36 2.96
CA LEU A 749 21.11 -10.40 3.89
C LEU A 749 20.73 -10.04 5.31
N TRP A 750 20.08 -10.97 6.01
CA TRP A 750 19.61 -10.79 7.39
C TRP A 750 20.06 -11.96 8.27
N PHE A 751 20.86 -11.66 9.27
CA PHE A 751 21.20 -12.58 10.35
C PHE A 751 20.60 -12.06 11.65
N ILE A 752 19.70 -12.85 12.22
CA ILE A 752 18.91 -12.47 13.39
C ILE A 752 19.13 -13.54 14.44
N GLU A 753 19.58 -13.15 15.63
CA GLU A 753 19.73 -14.04 16.79
C GLU A 753 20.59 -15.29 16.51
N LEU A 754 21.69 -15.15 15.75
CA LEU A 754 22.65 -16.24 15.54
C LEU A 754 23.61 -16.32 16.75
N SER A 755 23.14 -16.94 17.84
CA SER A 755 23.74 -16.80 19.18
C SER A 755 25.19 -17.29 19.31
N HIS A 756 25.63 -18.22 18.46
CA HIS A 756 27.00 -18.78 18.52
C HIS A 756 27.95 -18.22 17.46
N LEU A 757 27.43 -17.40 16.53
CA LEU A 757 28.21 -16.87 15.41
C LEU A 757 29.25 -15.86 15.91
N ASN A 758 30.52 -16.22 15.80
CA ASN A 758 31.64 -15.38 16.22
C ASN A 758 32.52 -14.89 15.07
N GLN A 759 32.41 -15.49 13.88
CA GLN A 759 33.22 -15.15 12.71
C GLN A 759 32.42 -15.23 11.40
N ILE A 760 32.53 -14.18 10.57
CA ILE A 760 32.04 -14.18 9.18
C ILE A 760 33.23 -13.86 8.26
N THR A 761 33.44 -14.69 7.25
CA THR A 761 34.52 -14.54 6.25
C THR A 761 33.92 -14.37 4.86
N ILE A 762 34.41 -13.38 4.11
CA ILE A 762 33.98 -13.03 2.75
C ILE A 762 35.21 -13.15 1.83
N GLU A 763 35.22 -14.20 1.00
CA GLU A 763 36.26 -14.43 0.01
C GLU A 763 36.12 -13.48 -1.19
N GLU A 764 37.17 -13.38 -1.99
CA GLU A 764 37.21 -12.48 -3.14
C GLU A 764 36.14 -12.86 -4.18
N GLY A 765 35.42 -11.86 -4.71
CA GLY A 765 34.37 -12.08 -5.70
C GLY A 765 33.04 -12.60 -5.16
N ALA A 766 32.90 -12.85 -3.86
CA ALA A 766 31.62 -13.23 -3.27
C ALA A 766 30.63 -12.05 -3.17
N MET A 767 29.34 -12.31 -3.38
CA MET A 767 28.22 -11.37 -3.14
C MET A 767 28.37 -9.99 -3.82
N GLN A 768 28.87 -9.94 -5.06
CA GLN A 768 29.17 -8.68 -5.78
C GLN A 768 27.96 -7.74 -6.01
N SER A 769 26.74 -8.20 -5.75
CA SER A 769 25.51 -7.41 -5.91
C SER A 769 24.89 -6.98 -4.57
N LEU A 770 25.54 -7.23 -3.43
CA LEU A 770 24.97 -7.01 -2.11
C LEU A 770 24.76 -5.52 -1.85
N LYS A 771 23.56 -5.15 -1.39
CA LYS A 771 23.16 -3.77 -1.09
C LYS A 771 22.88 -3.55 0.39
N GLU A 772 22.35 -4.55 1.09
CA GLU A 772 21.96 -4.46 2.49
C GLU A 772 22.48 -5.66 3.27
N PHE A 773 23.20 -5.40 4.36
CA PHE A 773 23.67 -6.41 5.30
C PHE A 773 23.19 -6.06 6.71
N ASN A 774 22.30 -6.88 7.26
CA ASN A 774 21.62 -6.65 8.52
C ASN A 774 22.02 -7.72 9.54
N LEU A 775 22.57 -7.28 10.68
CA LEU A 775 23.00 -8.11 11.80
C LEU A 775 22.24 -7.69 13.05
N ILE A 776 21.42 -8.60 13.58
CA ILE A 776 20.52 -8.34 14.70
C ILE A 776 20.76 -9.38 15.78
N MET A 777 20.99 -8.93 17.03
CA MET A 777 21.17 -9.78 18.21
C MET A 777 22.25 -10.88 18.05
N CYS A 778 23.28 -10.66 17.23
CA CYS A 778 24.40 -11.60 17.03
C CYS A 778 25.53 -11.30 18.03
N LYS A 779 25.30 -11.60 19.31
CA LYS A 779 26.10 -11.11 20.44
C LYS A 779 27.53 -11.68 20.57
N GLU A 780 27.84 -12.79 19.91
CA GLU A 780 29.20 -13.36 19.90
C GLU A 780 30.08 -12.82 18.76
N LEU A 781 29.49 -12.06 17.83
CA LEU A 781 30.23 -11.46 16.71
C LEU A 781 30.90 -10.17 17.18
N LYS A 782 32.17 -10.29 17.60
CA LYS A 782 32.95 -9.19 18.20
C LYS A 782 33.80 -8.39 17.21
N THR A 783 33.80 -8.78 15.94
CA THR A 783 34.59 -8.12 14.88
C THR A 783 33.76 -7.96 13.62
N VAL A 784 34.02 -6.90 12.86
CA VAL A 784 33.36 -6.68 11.56
C VAL A 784 33.70 -7.86 10.62
N PRO A 785 32.75 -8.35 9.79
CA PRO A 785 32.99 -9.44 8.85
C PRO A 785 34.29 -9.26 8.07
N GLN A 786 35.13 -10.30 8.06
CA GLN A 786 36.42 -10.25 7.37
C GLN A 786 36.19 -10.23 5.85
N GLY A 787 36.75 -9.25 5.15
CA GLY A 787 36.56 -9.08 3.71
C GLY A 787 35.36 -8.20 3.33
N ILE A 788 34.68 -7.58 4.31
CA ILE A 788 33.58 -6.64 4.04
C ILE A 788 34.03 -5.46 3.18
N GLU A 789 35.30 -5.06 3.29
CA GLU A 789 35.92 -3.98 2.51
C GLU A 789 35.90 -4.21 1.00
N ARG A 790 35.61 -5.45 0.57
CA ARG A 790 35.53 -5.86 -0.84
C ARG A 790 34.13 -5.66 -1.41
N LEU A 791 33.11 -5.42 -0.58
CA LEU A 791 31.71 -5.30 -0.99
C LEU A 791 31.38 -3.88 -1.47
N THR A 792 31.93 -3.49 -2.61
CA THR A 792 31.81 -2.12 -3.13
C THR A 792 30.38 -1.66 -3.46
N THR A 793 29.43 -2.59 -3.59
CA THR A 793 28.02 -2.27 -3.85
C THR A 793 27.17 -2.11 -2.59
N LEU A 794 27.74 -2.39 -1.41
CA LEU A 794 27.02 -2.38 -0.14
C LEU A 794 26.60 -0.94 0.20
N GLN A 795 25.29 -0.72 0.30
CA GLN A 795 24.70 0.60 0.55
C GLN A 795 24.41 0.80 2.02
N GLU A 796 23.98 -0.27 2.72
CA GLU A 796 23.59 -0.21 4.12
C GLU A 796 24.13 -1.40 4.93
N LEU A 797 24.77 -1.10 6.06
CA LEU A 797 25.09 -2.02 7.14
C LEU A 797 24.28 -1.65 8.38
N TYR A 798 23.30 -2.48 8.72
CA TYR A 798 22.44 -2.27 9.88
C TYR A 798 22.81 -3.23 11.01
N LEU A 799 23.09 -2.66 12.18
CA LEU A 799 23.45 -3.37 13.39
C LEU A 799 22.37 -3.14 14.45
N GLN A 800 21.90 -4.18 15.12
CA GLN A 800 20.95 -4.02 16.21
C GLN A 800 21.28 -4.95 17.37
N GLU A 801 21.35 -4.39 18.58
CA GLU A 801 21.66 -5.15 19.81
C GLU A 801 22.89 -6.06 19.67
N MET A 802 23.97 -5.50 19.12
CA MET A 802 25.24 -6.19 18.90
C MET A 802 26.15 -6.15 20.13
N ALA A 803 27.25 -6.91 20.09
CA ALA A 803 28.28 -6.88 21.14
C ALA A 803 28.93 -5.49 21.24
N GLU A 804 29.12 -4.98 22.46
CA GLU A 804 29.76 -3.66 22.65
C GLU A 804 31.19 -3.66 22.11
N GLU A 805 31.91 -4.78 22.21
CA GLU A 805 33.27 -4.93 21.67
C GLU A 805 33.33 -4.72 20.14
N LEU A 806 32.28 -5.09 19.41
CA LEU A 806 32.17 -4.82 17.96
C LEU A 806 32.03 -3.32 17.70
N LEU A 807 31.17 -2.66 18.48
CA LEU A 807 30.87 -1.24 18.33
C LEU A 807 32.09 -0.38 18.69
N GLU A 808 32.82 -0.71 19.76
CA GLU A 808 34.06 -0.02 20.14
C GLU A 808 35.12 -0.07 19.03
N ARG A 809 35.22 -1.19 18.31
CA ARG A 809 36.14 -1.35 17.17
C ARG A 809 35.75 -0.54 15.93
N MET A 810 34.53 -0.02 15.90
CA MET A 810 34.00 0.88 14.88
C MET A 810 33.92 2.35 15.33
N ARG A 811 34.00 2.64 16.64
CA ARG A 811 33.91 3.99 17.22
C ARG A 811 35.27 4.71 17.17
N GLY A 812 35.30 5.84 16.48
CA GLY A 812 36.48 6.73 16.40
C GLY A 812 37.32 6.55 15.12
N GLU A 813 38.03 7.60 14.73
CA GLU A 813 38.74 7.66 13.44
C GLU A 813 39.91 6.67 13.32
N GLN A 814 40.52 6.29 14.44
CA GLN A 814 41.63 5.33 14.50
C GLN A 814 41.20 3.90 14.83
N ALA A 815 39.89 3.63 14.88
CA ALA A 815 39.39 2.32 15.25
C ALA A 815 39.68 1.27 14.16
N VAL A 816 40.11 0.08 14.58
CA VAL A 816 40.70 -0.96 13.70
C VAL A 816 39.74 -1.40 12.59
N ASP A 817 38.43 -1.46 12.87
CA ASP A 817 37.45 -1.91 11.89
C ASP A 817 36.74 -0.74 11.17
N ARG A 818 36.98 0.52 11.58
CA ARG A 818 36.40 1.73 10.94
C ARG A 818 36.77 1.84 9.47
N GLN A 819 38.04 1.59 9.14
CA GLN A 819 38.52 1.67 7.75
C GLN A 819 37.90 0.61 6.85
N LYS A 820 37.44 -0.52 7.40
CA LYS A 820 36.83 -1.60 6.60
C LYS A 820 35.44 -1.23 6.09
N ILE A 821 34.71 -0.41 6.84
CA ILE A 821 33.32 -0.03 6.55
C ILE A 821 33.17 1.38 5.96
N SER A 822 34.26 2.12 5.81
CA SER A 822 34.23 3.53 5.37
C SER A 822 33.69 3.75 3.96
N HIS A 823 33.66 2.70 3.13
CA HIS A 823 33.09 2.73 1.78
C HIS A 823 31.57 2.55 1.77
N ILE A 824 30.95 2.18 2.90
CA ILE A 824 29.51 1.92 3.03
C ILE A 824 28.80 3.25 3.34
N PRO A 825 27.88 3.72 2.47
CA PRO A 825 27.21 5.01 2.64
C PRO A 825 26.39 5.15 3.92
N VAL A 826 25.78 4.06 4.38
CA VAL A 826 24.91 4.06 5.55
C VAL A 826 25.33 2.94 6.49
N VAL A 827 25.86 3.30 7.65
CA VAL A 827 26.13 2.36 8.75
C VAL A 827 25.37 2.84 9.98
N LYS A 828 24.41 2.03 10.43
CA LYS A 828 23.53 2.37 11.56
C LYS A 828 23.58 1.30 12.62
N HIS A 829 23.48 1.72 13.86
CA HIS A 829 23.31 0.86 15.02
C HIS A 829 22.08 1.28 15.83
N ALA A 830 21.29 0.30 16.27
CA ALA A 830 20.15 0.50 17.14
C ALA A 830 20.29 -0.36 18.42
N VAL A 831 20.09 0.26 19.58
CA VAL A 831 20.08 -0.43 20.88
C VAL A 831 18.93 0.06 21.73
N GLN A 832 18.26 -0.85 22.43
CA GLN A 832 17.20 -0.51 23.36
C GLN A 832 17.78 -0.22 24.75
N ILE A 833 17.55 0.98 25.27
CA ILE A 833 17.93 1.40 26.64
C ILE A 833 16.67 1.94 27.32
N ASP A 834 16.31 1.39 28.49
CA ASP A 834 15.13 1.79 29.27
C ASP A 834 13.81 1.82 28.47
N GLY A 835 13.65 0.86 27.55
CA GLY A 835 12.46 0.74 26.71
C GLY A 835 12.42 1.70 25.51
N ARG A 836 13.42 2.57 25.31
CA ARG A 836 13.54 3.45 24.14
C ARG A 836 14.65 3.00 23.20
N TRP A 837 14.42 3.14 21.89
CA TRP A 837 15.43 2.88 20.87
C TRP A 837 16.39 4.06 20.76
N ASN A 838 17.68 3.79 20.94
CA ASN A 838 18.76 4.73 20.65
C ASN A 838 19.43 4.34 19.35
N PHE A 839 19.67 5.34 18.49
CA PHE A 839 20.26 5.15 17.18
C PHE A 839 21.62 5.85 17.12
N GLU A 840 22.63 5.12 16.68
CA GLU A 840 23.98 5.61 16.44
C GLU A 840 24.30 5.46 14.95
N SER A 841 24.77 6.53 14.32
CA SER A 841 25.27 6.48 12.94
C SER A 841 26.78 6.39 12.96
N PHE A 842 27.29 5.41 12.23
CA PHE A 842 28.70 5.23 11.91
C PHE A 842 29.02 5.69 10.48
N SER A 843 28.08 6.34 9.80
CA SER A 843 28.30 6.87 8.44
C SER A 843 29.18 8.12 8.48
#